data_AF-A0A4X1TUW3-F1
#
_entry.id   AF-A0A4X1TUW3-F1
#
_cell.length_a   1.000
_cell.length_b   1.000
_cell.length_c   1.000
_cell.angle_alpha   90.00
_cell.angle_beta   90.00
_cell.angle_gamma   90.00
#
_symmetry.space_group_name_H-M   'P 1'
#
loop_
_entity.id
_entity.type
_entity.pdbx_description
1 polymer ?
#
loop_
_entity_poly.entity_id
_entity_poly.type
_entity_poly.pdbx_seq_one_letter_code
_entity_poly.pdbx_strand_id
1 'polypeptide(L)'
;MLHLNRCQHLKQITQRCFPSMHVKMDKHAQLFLSRPFALAELRKSWRSISSLMGDKNIVLMGPPGAGKTTVGRIIGQKLGCCVIDVDDDILEKTWNMSVSEKLQDVGNEQFLEEEGRAVLNLSASGSVISLTGSNPMHDGSMWHLKKNGIIVYLDVPLIDIVGRLKLMKIDRIVGQNSGTSMKDLLKFRRQYYKKWYDTRVFCESGASPEEVADKVLNAVKRYQDVDSETFISTRHIWPKDCEQKVPTKFFSDAVIEGLASDGGLFVPEKEFPKLNWREWKSLVGATYIERAQILLEKCIHPADIPPAKLGEMIETAYGENFACSKIAPVRHLSGNQFILELFHGPTGSFKDLSLQLMPHIFAHCIPPSCNYMILVATSGDTGSAVLNGFSRLNNNDKQRIAVATFFPENGVSEFQKAQIIGNQQENGWAVGVKSDFDFCQTSIKRIFKDSDFTGFLTVEYGTVLSSANSINWGRLLPQVVYHASAYLDLVSQGFISFGSPVDVCIPTGNFGNILAAVYAKMMGIPIRKFICASNQNHVLTDFIKTGHYDLRERKLAQTFSPAIDILKSSNLERHLHLMANKDGQLMTRLFNQLEEQHHFQIEKILVEKLQQDFAADWCSEGECLAAIHSTYNTSGYILDPHTAVAKVVADRMQDKTCPVIVSSTAHYSKFAPTIMQALKIKEINQTSSSQVYLLSSYNALPPPHAALLERTKQPEKMEYQVCAADVSVLKSHVEKLVQNQFM
;
A
#
# COMPACT_ATOMS: atom_id res chain seq x y z
N MET A 1 -27.77 11.57 27.67
CA MET A 1 -27.91 12.82 28.46
C MET A 1 -26.74 12.91 29.42
N LEU A 2 -26.09 14.08 29.48
CA LEU A 2 -25.03 14.51 30.42
C LEU A 2 -23.62 13.90 30.25
N HIS A 3 -22.82 14.46 29.34
CA HIS A 3 -21.45 14.95 29.61
C HIS A 3 -20.90 15.72 28.38
N LEU A 4 -21.33 16.97 28.24
CA LEU A 4 -20.80 17.95 27.27
C LEU A 4 -21.08 19.33 27.84
N ASN A 5 -20.09 19.95 28.50
CA ASN A 5 -19.98 21.41 28.69
C ASN A 5 -18.85 21.79 29.66
N ARG A 6 -17.59 21.64 29.25
CA ARG A 6 -16.48 22.43 29.81
C ARG A 6 -15.38 22.64 28.75
N CYS A 7 -15.59 23.59 27.84
CA CYS A 7 -14.50 24.28 27.12
C CYS A 7 -15.02 25.48 26.29
N GLN A 8 -15.72 26.43 26.93
CA GLN A 8 -16.13 27.67 26.24
C GLN A 8 -15.84 28.99 26.99
N HIS A 9 -15.03 28.98 28.06
CA HIS A 9 -14.83 30.18 28.88
C HIS A 9 -13.44 30.82 28.92
N LEU A 10 -12.55 30.54 27.97
CA LEU A 10 -11.21 31.19 27.92
C LEU A 10 -10.91 31.97 26.62
N LYS A 11 -11.94 32.46 25.92
CA LYS A 11 -11.79 33.30 24.70
C LYS A 11 -12.41 34.70 24.79
N GLN A 12 -12.60 35.25 25.98
CA GLN A 12 -13.26 36.56 26.14
C GLN A 12 -12.56 37.58 27.05
N ILE A 13 -11.22 37.55 27.13
CA ILE A 13 -10.47 38.66 27.74
C ILE A 13 -9.25 38.98 26.88
N THR A 14 -9.43 39.82 25.85
CA THR A 14 -8.38 40.64 25.21
C THR A 14 -9.01 41.60 24.19
N GLN A 15 -9.95 42.42 24.64
CA GLN A 15 -10.30 43.65 23.92
C GLN A 15 -10.68 44.72 24.94
N ARG A 16 -9.73 45.60 25.26
CA ARG A 16 -9.93 47.03 25.57
C ARG A 16 -8.57 47.67 25.86
N CYS A 17 -8.48 48.95 25.48
CA CYS A 17 -7.37 49.90 25.64
C CYS A 17 -6.37 49.99 24.48
N PHE A 18 -6.66 50.86 23.50
CA PHE A 18 -5.73 51.89 23.01
C PHE A 18 -6.54 53.06 22.41
N PRO A 19 -6.32 54.32 22.81
CA PRO A 19 -6.96 55.48 22.19
C PRO A 19 -6.20 55.96 20.95
N SER A 20 -6.95 56.57 20.04
CA SER A 20 -6.53 57.18 18.78
C SER A 20 -5.69 58.44 18.98
N MET A 21 -4.57 58.53 18.26
CA MET A 21 -3.96 59.82 17.90
C MET A 21 -3.61 59.85 16.42
N HIS A 22 -4.21 60.84 15.74
CA HIS A 22 -3.90 61.25 14.38
C HIS A 22 -2.58 62.03 14.34
N VAL A 23 -1.70 61.69 13.38
CA VAL A 23 -0.76 62.65 12.77
C VAL A 23 -0.73 62.43 11.26
N LYS A 24 -1.00 63.49 10.50
CA LYS A 24 -0.80 63.60 9.05
C LYS A 24 0.62 64.09 8.77
N MET A 25 1.30 63.57 7.74
CA MET A 25 1.96 64.36 6.68
C MET A 25 2.59 63.50 5.57
N ASP A 26 2.87 64.17 4.46
CA ASP A 26 2.80 63.76 3.06
C ASP A 26 4.12 63.25 2.40
N LYS A 27 3.90 62.45 1.34
CA LYS A 27 4.58 62.24 0.04
C LYS A 27 6.07 62.52 -0.23
N HIS A 28 6.69 61.47 -0.79
CA HIS A 28 7.69 61.38 -1.88
C HIS A 28 9.13 61.90 -1.66
N ALA A 29 10.04 60.98 -1.34
CA ALA A 29 11.37 60.87 -1.96
C ALA A 29 11.89 59.43 -1.85
N GLN A 30 12.41 58.91 -2.96
CA GLN A 30 12.83 57.53 -3.19
C GLN A 30 14.17 57.14 -2.54
N LEU A 31 14.30 55.82 -2.34
CA LEU A 31 15.47 54.93 -2.46
C LEU A 31 16.04 54.30 -1.18
N PHE A 32 16.19 52.96 -1.31
CA PHE A 32 16.81 51.97 -0.44
C PHE A 32 15.99 51.47 0.76
N LEU A 33 15.27 50.35 0.55
CA LEU A 33 15.32 49.11 1.37
C LEU A 33 14.18 48.16 0.96
N SER A 34 14.49 47.10 0.23
CA SER A 34 13.58 45.98 -0.01
C SER A 34 14.02 44.77 0.82
N ARG A 35 13.21 44.42 1.85
CA ARG A 35 12.86 43.04 2.31
C ARG A 35 12.33 43.05 3.76
N PRO A 36 11.00 43.00 3.97
CA PRO A 36 10.43 42.54 5.25
C PRO A 36 9.55 41.28 5.12
N PHE A 37 9.50 40.61 3.96
CA PHE A 37 8.62 39.44 3.77
C PHE A 37 9.20 38.10 4.27
N ALA A 38 10.53 37.95 4.38
CA ALA A 38 11.15 36.70 4.85
C ALA A 38 11.08 36.53 6.39
N LEU A 39 11.11 37.63 7.15
CA LEU A 39 11.13 37.59 8.62
C LEU A 39 9.77 37.29 9.26
N ALA A 40 8.67 37.55 8.56
CA ALA A 40 7.32 37.29 9.05
C ALA A 40 6.92 35.81 8.94
N GLU A 41 7.33 35.11 7.88
CA GLU A 41 7.15 33.66 7.76
C GLU A 41 8.04 32.88 8.74
N LEU A 42 9.31 33.30 8.90
CA LEU A 42 10.21 32.73 9.91
C LEU A 42 9.66 32.89 11.34
N ARG A 43 9.06 34.04 11.68
CA ARG A 43 8.44 34.25 13.01
C ARG A 43 7.16 33.45 13.24
N LYS A 44 6.35 33.21 12.20
CA LYS A 44 5.17 32.32 12.30
C LYS A 44 5.59 30.85 12.43
N SER A 45 6.63 30.43 11.72
CA SER A 45 7.26 29.12 11.87
C SER A 45 7.77 28.91 13.31
N TRP A 46 8.49 29.88 13.88
CA TRP A 46 9.07 29.73 15.22
C TRP A 46 8.02 29.60 16.33
N ARG A 47 6.88 30.29 16.23
CA ARG A 47 5.78 30.15 17.21
C ARG A 47 5.00 28.83 17.08
N SER A 48 5.00 28.17 15.92
CA SER A 48 4.39 26.83 15.77
C SER A 48 5.33 25.69 16.19
N ILE A 49 6.62 25.98 16.36
CA ILE A 49 7.65 25.00 16.73
C ILE A 49 7.69 24.83 18.27
N SER A 50 7.49 25.90 19.05
CA SER A 50 7.42 25.80 20.52
C SER A 50 6.19 25.03 21.02
N SER A 51 5.13 24.88 20.21
CA SER A 51 3.96 24.06 20.55
C SER A 51 4.12 22.58 20.21
N LEU A 52 5.22 22.18 19.54
CA LEU A 52 5.40 20.82 19.03
C LEU A 52 5.62 19.79 20.15
N MET A 53 6.19 20.18 21.27
CA MET A 53 6.49 19.21 22.34
C MET A 53 5.32 19.03 23.31
N GLY A 54 4.59 20.10 23.62
CA GLY A 54 3.67 20.08 24.77
C GLY A 54 4.40 19.50 26.00
N ASP A 55 3.77 18.53 26.67
CA ASP A 55 4.38 17.78 27.79
C ASP A 55 5.11 16.49 27.34
N LYS A 56 5.14 16.16 26.04
CA LYS A 56 5.78 14.94 25.54
C LYS A 56 7.25 15.15 25.20
N ASN A 57 8.05 14.14 25.49
CA ASN A 57 9.46 14.07 25.10
C ASN A 57 9.61 13.63 23.63
N ILE A 58 10.68 14.09 22.96
CA ILE A 58 11.14 13.50 21.71
C ILE A 58 12.26 12.53 22.04
N VAL A 59 12.04 11.23 21.81
CA VAL A 59 13.00 10.18 22.16
C VAL A 59 13.70 9.68 20.91
N LEU A 60 14.99 9.96 20.76
CA LEU A 60 15.79 9.55 19.61
C LEU A 60 16.36 8.15 19.84
N MET A 61 15.97 7.22 18.98
CA MET A 61 16.35 5.82 19.01
C MET A 61 17.08 5.41 17.73
N GLY A 62 18.03 4.49 17.83
CA GLY A 62 18.77 3.95 16.69
C GLY A 62 20.11 3.34 17.09
N PRO A 63 20.79 2.65 16.16
CA PRO A 63 22.07 2.00 16.45
C PRO A 63 23.15 2.99 16.90
N PRO A 64 24.21 2.52 17.59
CA PRO A 64 25.43 3.31 17.79
C PRO A 64 25.92 3.90 16.45
N GLY A 65 26.34 5.16 16.44
CA GLY A 65 26.73 5.86 15.19
C GLY A 65 25.57 6.43 14.35
N ALA A 66 24.31 6.27 14.77
CA ALA A 66 23.16 6.85 14.07
C ALA A 66 23.11 8.39 14.11
N GLY A 67 23.82 9.03 15.04
CA GLY A 67 23.85 10.49 15.22
C GLY A 67 22.83 11.03 16.24
N LYS A 68 22.27 10.17 17.10
CA LYS A 68 21.23 10.51 18.10
C LYS A 68 21.59 11.76 18.91
N THR A 69 22.72 11.74 19.60
CA THR A 69 23.25 12.83 20.43
C THR A 69 23.38 14.15 19.65
N THR A 70 23.99 14.11 18.47
CA THR A 70 24.21 15.29 17.63
C THR A 70 22.89 15.89 17.15
N VAL A 71 22.00 15.04 16.62
CA VAL A 71 20.66 15.45 16.17
C VAL A 71 19.84 15.98 17.34
N GLY A 72 19.92 15.33 18.51
CA GLY A 72 19.22 15.74 19.73
C GLY A 72 19.62 17.13 20.20
N ARG A 73 20.92 17.45 20.20
CA ARG A 73 21.42 18.80 20.51
C ARG A 73 20.89 19.86 19.54
N ILE A 74 20.86 19.57 18.24
CA ILE A 74 20.34 20.50 17.22
C ILE A 74 18.83 20.72 17.42
N ILE A 75 18.07 19.66 17.69
CA ILE A 75 16.63 19.77 17.97
C ILE A 75 16.42 20.61 19.23
N GLY A 76 17.15 20.35 20.31
CA GLY A 76 17.08 21.14 21.54
C GLY A 76 17.34 22.63 21.33
N GLN A 77 18.33 22.96 20.51
CA GLN A 77 18.60 24.35 20.11
C GLN A 77 17.45 24.97 19.30
N LYS A 78 16.88 24.23 18.35
CA LYS A 78 15.75 24.70 17.51
C LYS A 78 14.46 24.90 18.32
N LEU A 79 14.22 24.04 19.31
CA LEU A 79 13.01 24.06 20.13
C LEU A 79 13.16 24.91 21.40
N GLY A 80 14.39 25.24 21.81
CA GLY A 80 14.68 25.91 23.08
C GLY A 80 14.38 25.03 24.30
N CYS A 81 14.57 23.72 24.20
CA CYS A 81 14.23 22.75 25.24
C CYS A 81 15.46 22.00 25.78
N CYS A 82 15.27 21.30 26.90
CA CYS A 82 16.33 20.50 27.52
C CYS A 82 16.68 19.28 26.66
N VAL A 83 17.97 18.95 26.59
CA VAL A 83 18.49 17.77 25.91
C VAL A 83 19.15 16.88 26.95
N ILE A 84 18.79 15.60 26.94
CA ILE A 84 19.32 14.59 27.84
C ILE A 84 19.96 13.51 26.98
N ASP A 85 21.27 13.31 27.12
CA ASP A 85 21.94 12.14 26.57
C ASP A 85 21.98 11.03 27.63
N VAL A 86 21.40 9.87 27.36
CA VAL A 86 21.36 8.80 28.36
C VAL A 86 22.76 8.30 28.71
N ASP A 87 23.68 8.23 27.73
CA ASP A 87 25.05 7.80 28.00
C ASP A 87 25.75 8.86 28.91
N ASP A 88 25.86 10.11 28.45
CA ASP A 88 26.64 11.15 29.13
C ASP A 88 25.97 11.70 30.40
N ASP A 89 24.64 11.90 30.39
CA ASP A 89 23.92 12.62 31.45
C ASP A 89 23.31 11.73 32.52
N ILE A 90 23.12 10.44 32.24
CA ILE A 90 22.47 9.51 33.17
C ILE A 90 23.44 8.40 33.57
N LEU A 91 23.92 7.61 32.61
CA LEU A 91 24.68 6.40 32.91
C LEU A 91 26.06 6.71 33.50
N GLU A 92 26.88 7.52 32.81
CA GLU A 92 28.25 7.80 33.29
C GLU A 92 28.25 8.54 34.64
N LYS A 93 27.27 9.42 34.86
CA LYS A 93 27.08 10.10 36.16
C LYS A 93 26.62 9.14 37.26
N THR A 94 25.78 8.16 36.93
CA THR A 94 25.27 7.18 37.91
C THR A 94 26.33 6.13 38.27
N TRP A 95 27.13 5.69 37.30
CA TRP A 95 28.13 4.64 37.48
C TRP A 95 29.51 5.18 37.87
N ASN A 96 29.76 6.47 37.68
CA ASN A 96 31.06 7.11 37.90
C ASN A 96 32.20 6.43 37.10
N MET A 97 31.88 5.96 35.90
CA MET A 97 32.78 5.36 34.92
C MET A 97 32.13 5.43 33.53
N SER A 98 32.92 5.23 32.48
CA SER A 98 32.39 5.25 31.11
C SER A 98 31.49 4.05 30.83
N VAL A 99 30.58 4.22 29.86
CA VAL A 99 29.69 3.13 29.40
C VAL A 99 30.49 1.91 28.90
N SER A 100 31.63 2.15 28.24
CA SER A 100 32.51 1.09 27.74
C SER A 100 33.20 0.33 28.87
N GLU A 101 33.68 1.01 29.91
CA GLU A 101 34.28 0.37 31.09
C GLU A 101 33.23 -0.47 31.83
N LYS A 102 32.02 0.07 32.02
CA LYS A 102 30.93 -0.65 32.66
C LYS A 102 30.57 -1.94 31.92
N LEU A 103 30.46 -1.90 30.59
CA LEU A 103 30.18 -3.08 29.77
C LEU A 103 31.27 -4.16 29.89
N GLN A 104 32.54 -3.76 30.08
CA GLN A 104 33.64 -4.70 30.30
C GLN A 104 33.60 -5.32 31.70
N ASP A 105 33.18 -4.54 32.71
CA ASP A 105 33.10 -4.96 34.10
C ASP A 105 31.97 -5.97 34.35
N VAL A 106 30.74 -5.67 33.92
CA VAL A 106 29.55 -6.48 34.27
C VAL A 106 29.08 -7.44 33.17
N GLY A 107 29.61 -7.30 31.94
CA GLY A 107 29.18 -8.11 30.78
C GLY A 107 27.81 -7.71 30.22
N ASN A 108 27.37 -8.39 29.14
CA ASN A 108 26.22 -7.95 28.33
C ASN A 108 24.87 -7.94 29.07
N GLU A 109 24.53 -9.03 29.78
CA GLU A 109 23.19 -9.18 30.40
C GLU A 109 22.99 -8.22 31.57
N GLN A 110 23.95 -8.18 32.49
CA GLN A 110 23.88 -7.29 33.64
C GLN A 110 23.96 -5.81 33.22
N PHE A 111 24.73 -5.49 32.17
CA PHE A 111 24.75 -4.14 31.60
C PHE A 111 23.37 -3.69 31.13
N LEU A 112 22.63 -4.55 30.42
CA LEU A 112 21.28 -4.22 29.92
C LEU A 112 20.29 -3.97 31.05
N GLU A 113 20.35 -4.74 32.14
CA GLU A 113 19.49 -4.57 33.30
C GLU A 113 19.82 -3.26 34.06
N GLU A 114 21.12 -2.98 34.27
CA GLU A 114 21.55 -1.75 34.95
C GLU A 114 21.24 -0.50 34.12
N GLU A 115 21.43 -0.56 32.79
CA GLU A 115 21.03 0.50 31.85
C GLU A 115 19.52 0.73 31.89
N GLY A 116 18.73 -0.35 31.81
CA GLY A 116 17.27 -0.29 31.88
C GLY A 116 16.77 0.33 33.18
N ARG A 117 17.36 -0.05 34.32
CA ARG A 117 17.04 0.50 35.63
C ARG A 117 17.34 1.99 35.75
N ALA A 118 18.46 2.45 35.20
CA ALA A 118 18.79 3.86 35.19
C ALA A 118 17.77 4.68 34.37
N VAL A 119 17.36 4.16 33.21
CA VAL A 119 16.34 4.80 32.37
C VAL A 119 14.95 4.75 32.98
N LEU A 120 14.60 3.70 33.74
CA LEU A 120 13.33 3.64 34.49
C LEU A 120 13.23 4.75 35.56
N ASN A 121 14.35 5.21 36.10
CA ASN A 121 14.39 6.31 37.06
C ASN A 121 14.41 7.69 36.40
N LEU A 122 14.53 7.76 35.06
CA LEU A 122 14.52 9.02 34.33
C LEU A 122 13.12 9.64 34.35
N SER A 123 13.00 10.87 34.85
CA SER A 123 11.78 11.68 34.79
C SER A 123 12.07 12.98 34.05
N ALA A 124 11.47 13.14 32.87
CA ALA A 124 11.60 14.31 32.02
C ALA A 124 10.26 14.60 31.32
N SER A 125 10.02 15.88 31.01
CA SER A 125 8.85 16.36 30.26
C SER A 125 9.30 17.48 29.33
N GLY A 126 8.78 17.50 28.10
CA GLY A 126 9.14 18.51 27.11
C GLY A 126 10.64 18.53 26.76
N SER A 127 11.34 17.39 26.87
CA SER A 127 12.79 17.25 26.60
C SER A 127 13.07 16.40 25.36
N VAL A 128 14.25 16.58 24.78
CA VAL A 128 14.80 15.67 23.77
C VAL A 128 15.72 14.67 24.46
N ILE A 129 15.42 13.38 24.33
CA ILE A 129 16.16 12.31 24.99
C ILE A 129 16.88 11.48 23.92
N SER A 130 18.20 11.42 23.97
CA SER A 130 19.01 10.53 23.11
C SER A 130 19.27 9.23 23.86
N LEU A 131 18.70 8.13 23.39
CA LEU A 131 18.91 6.82 24.00
C LEU A 131 20.29 6.28 23.69
N THR A 132 20.76 5.35 24.51
CA THR A 132 21.88 4.48 24.14
C THR A 132 21.50 3.61 22.95
N GLY A 133 22.49 2.98 22.32
CA GLY A 133 22.18 2.01 21.27
C GLY A 133 21.38 0.79 21.76
N SER A 134 21.65 0.35 23.00
CA SER A 134 21.21 -0.94 23.61
C SER A 134 19.88 -0.85 24.32
N ASN A 135 19.49 0.34 24.77
CA ASN A 135 18.28 0.54 25.56
C ASN A 135 16.99 -0.07 24.94
N PRO A 136 16.79 -0.06 23.60
CA PRO A 136 15.63 -0.72 22.97
C PRO A 136 15.50 -2.24 23.21
N MET A 137 16.55 -2.89 23.72
CA MET A 137 16.55 -4.30 24.10
C MET A 137 15.94 -4.55 25.48
N HIS A 138 15.71 -3.50 26.29
CA HIS A 138 15.12 -3.60 27.61
C HIS A 138 13.67 -3.07 27.61
N ASP A 139 12.70 -3.99 27.54
CA ASP A 139 11.27 -3.71 27.39
C ASP A 139 10.69 -2.74 28.44
N GLY A 140 11.04 -2.91 29.73
CA GLY A 140 10.50 -2.07 30.80
C GLY A 140 10.82 -0.58 30.62
N SER A 141 12.08 -0.27 30.34
CA SER A 141 12.56 1.09 30.04
C SER A 141 11.90 1.69 28.80
N MET A 142 11.67 0.90 27.75
CA MET A 142 11.02 1.38 26.53
C MET A 142 9.54 1.68 26.75
N TRP A 143 8.82 0.87 27.52
CA TRP A 143 7.45 1.17 27.94
C TRP A 143 7.37 2.47 28.76
N HIS A 144 8.32 2.66 29.68
CA HIS A 144 8.41 3.89 30.47
C HIS A 144 8.59 5.13 29.60
N LEU A 145 9.52 5.08 28.64
CA LEU A 145 9.77 6.16 27.69
C LEU A 145 8.56 6.43 26.78
N LYS A 146 7.91 5.37 26.27
CA LYS A 146 6.75 5.47 25.37
C LYS A 146 5.54 6.12 26.03
N LYS A 147 5.40 6.00 27.36
CA LYS A 147 4.29 6.60 28.11
C LYS A 147 4.23 8.13 27.96
N ASN A 148 5.38 8.79 27.97
CA ASN A 148 5.49 10.25 27.97
C ASN A 148 6.35 10.79 26.81
N GLY A 149 6.65 9.98 25.79
CA GLY A 149 7.54 10.34 24.71
C GLY A 149 7.06 9.82 23.35
N ILE A 150 7.50 10.49 22.28
CA ILE A 150 7.36 10.03 20.91
C ILE A 150 8.69 9.41 20.51
N ILE A 151 8.71 8.12 20.21
CA ILE A 151 9.94 7.38 19.88
C ILE A 151 10.21 7.54 18.38
N VAL A 152 11.28 8.25 18.06
CA VAL A 152 11.75 8.50 16.70
C VAL A 152 12.91 7.59 16.37
N TYR A 153 12.72 6.70 15.39
CA TYR A 153 13.79 5.84 14.90
C TYR A 153 14.60 6.53 13.81
N LEU A 154 15.89 6.77 14.07
CA LEU A 154 16.87 7.18 13.08
C LEU A 154 17.36 5.95 12.31
N ASP A 155 16.69 5.65 11.19
CA ASP A 155 16.97 4.51 10.32
C ASP A 155 18.08 4.87 9.34
N VAL A 156 19.30 4.51 9.71
CA VAL A 156 20.51 4.77 8.92
C VAL A 156 20.89 3.50 8.15
N PRO A 157 21.26 3.60 6.85
CA PRO A 157 21.76 2.46 6.09
C PRO A 157 22.88 1.71 6.83
N LEU A 158 22.80 0.38 6.83
CA LEU A 158 23.71 -0.49 7.57
C LEU A 158 25.19 -0.26 7.20
N ILE A 159 25.46 0.00 5.92
CA ILE A 159 26.82 0.27 5.43
C ILE A 159 27.40 1.55 6.04
N ASP A 160 26.57 2.58 6.21
CA ASP A 160 26.98 3.86 6.76
C ASP A 160 27.24 3.73 8.26
N ILE A 161 26.40 2.98 8.99
CA ILE A 161 26.63 2.69 10.41
C ILE A 161 27.95 1.96 10.61
N VAL A 162 28.21 0.89 9.84
CA VAL A 162 29.46 0.13 9.96
C VAL A 162 30.67 1.02 9.65
N GLY A 163 30.58 1.90 8.64
CA GLY A 163 31.63 2.86 8.33
C GLY A 163 31.89 3.86 9.48
N ARG A 164 30.82 4.42 10.06
CA ARG A 164 30.91 5.36 11.20
C ARG A 164 31.53 4.70 12.43
N LEU A 165 31.12 3.48 12.78
CA LEU A 165 31.66 2.77 13.94
C LEU A 165 33.16 2.50 13.82
N LYS A 166 33.63 2.13 12.62
CA LYS A 166 35.07 1.96 12.34
C LYS A 166 35.84 3.27 12.54
N LEU A 167 35.32 4.39 12.04
CA LEU A 167 35.94 5.70 12.22
C LEU A 167 35.98 6.14 13.69
N MET A 168 34.95 5.78 14.46
CA MET A 168 34.86 6.04 15.90
C MET A 168 35.71 5.08 16.75
N LYS A 169 36.40 4.09 16.14
CA LYS A 169 37.15 3.04 16.84
C LYS A 169 36.30 2.25 17.84
N ILE A 170 35.03 2.03 17.51
CA ILE A 170 34.11 1.21 18.31
C ILE A 170 34.20 -0.23 17.81
N ASP A 171 34.94 -1.06 18.53
CA ASP A 171 35.19 -2.45 18.15
C ASP A 171 34.27 -3.46 18.88
N ARG A 172 33.55 -3.00 19.92
CA ARG A 172 32.61 -3.80 20.72
C ARG A 172 31.32 -3.04 21.00
N ILE A 173 30.17 -3.67 20.76
CA ILE A 173 28.85 -3.20 21.21
C ILE A 173 28.11 -4.31 21.98
N VAL A 174 27.11 -3.94 22.79
CA VAL A 174 26.29 -4.88 23.55
C VAL A 174 25.70 -5.96 22.64
N GLY A 175 25.86 -7.23 23.06
CA GLY A 175 25.42 -8.43 22.34
C GLY A 175 26.46 -9.05 21.40
N GLN A 176 27.68 -8.51 21.34
CA GLN A 176 28.76 -9.06 20.51
C GLN A 176 29.46 -10.23 21.21
N ASN A 177 29.22 -11.44 20.70
CA ASN A 177 29.91 -12.68 21.10
C ASN A 177 31.15 -12.92 20.22
N SER A 178 32.06 -13.80 20.66
CA SER A 178 33.23 -14.20 19.85
C SER A 178 32.77 -14.80 18.51
N GLY A 179 33.17 -14.18 17.41
CA GLY A 179 32.89 -14.64 16.03
C GLY A 179 31.70 -13.99 15.32
N THR A 180 30.82 -13.23 16.00
CA THR A 180 29.71 -12.53 15.33
C THR A 180 30.20 -11.22 14.70
N SER A 181 29.94 -11.03 13.41
CA SER A 181 30.31 -9.77 12.73
C SER A 181 29.45 -8.60 13.22
N MET A 182 30.02 -7.39 13.26
CA MET A 182 29.28 -6.16 13.60
C MET A 182 28.04 -5.97 12.72
N LYS A 183 28.13 -6.37 11.45
CA LYS A 183 27.03 -6.29 10.48
C LYS A 183 25.86 -7.18 10.89
N ASP A 184 26.13 -8.41 11.32
CA ASP A 184 25.08 -9.37 11.70
C ASP A 184 24.46 -8.99 13.04
N LEU A 185 25.25 -8.47 13.97
CA LEU A 185 24.73 -7.94 15.23
C LEU A 185 23.80 -6.72 15.03
N LEU A 186 24.18 -5.78 14.16
CA LEU A 186 23.33 -4.63 13.83
C LEU A 186 22.03 -5.06 13.13
N LYS A 187 22.09 -6.07 12.26
CA LYS A 187 20.89 -6.68 11.66
C LYS A 187 19.99 -7.30 12.73
N PHE A 188 20.56 -8.09 13.64
CA PHE A 188 19.84 -8.69 14.76
C PHE A 188 19.17 -7.62 15.64
N ARG A 189 19.87 -6.52 15.91
CA ARG A 189 19.32 -5.43 16.74
C ARG A 189 18.18 -4.65 16.08
N ARG A 190 18.06 -4.72 14.76
CA ARG A 190 17.01 -4.00 14.00
C ARG A 190 15.60 -4.38 14.43
N GLN A 191 15.38 -5.63 14.85
CA GLN A 191 14.07 -6.08 15.34
C GLN A 191 13.60 -5.29 16.58
N TYR A 192 14.53 -4.94 17.48
CA TYR A 192 14.20 -4.16 18.67
C TYR A 192 13.90 -2.71 18.30
N TYR A 193 14.64 -2.12 17.36
CA TYR A 193 14.30 -0.79 16.86
C TYR A 193 12.93 -0.79 16.17
N LYS A 194 12.61 -1.82 15.39
CA LYS A 194 11.31 -1.97 14.73
C LYS A 194 10.14 -2.11 15.72
N LYS A 195 10.37 -2.67 16.91
CA LYS A 195 9.32 -2.90 17.92
C LYS A 195 8.78 -1.60 18.53
N TRP A 196 9.63 -0.59 18.72
CA TRP A 196 9.31 0.51 19.65
C TRP A 196 8.93 1.83 19.00
N TYR A 197 9.35 2.10 17.77
CA TYR A 197 9.21 3.41 17.16
C TYR A 197 7.76 3.78 16.84
N ASP A 198 7.46 5.05 17.04
CA ASP A 198 6.19 5.69 16.69
C ASP A 198 6.27 6.35 15.31
N THR A 199 7.47 6.84 14.95
CA THR A 199 7.75 7.42 13.64
C THR A 199 9.20 7.16 13.23
N ARG A 200 9.43 7.03 11.92
CA ARG A 200 10.73 6.75 11.32
C ARG A 200 11.26 7.99 10.61
N VAL A 201 12.52 8.30 10.85
CA VAL A 201 13.31 9.19 10.00
C VAL A 201 14.33 8.36 9.27
N PHE A 202 14.18 8.30 7.96
CA PHE A 202 15.19 7.71 7.11
C PHE A 202 16.37 8.67 7.00
N CYS A 203 17.56 8.20 7.37
CA CYS A 203 18.80 8.98 7.38
C CYS A 203 19.67 8.55 6.19
N GLU A 204 19.32 9.03 5.00
CA GLU A 204 20.05 8.72 3.77
C GLU A 204 21.54 9.08 3.83
N SER A 205 22.33 8.36 3.03
CA SER A 205 23.77 8.63 2.90
C SER A 205 24.02 10.07 2.45
N GLY A 206 24.83 10.78 3.22
CA GLY A 206 25.19 12.19 2.96
C GLY A 206 24.23 13.23 3.55
N ALA A 207 23.17 12.84 4.27
CA ALA A 207 22.38 13.80 5.04
C ALA A 207 23.20 14.40 6.19
N SER A 208 23.14 15.73 6.33
CA SER A 208 23.70 16.46 7.46
C SER A 208 22.88 16.24 8.74
N PRO A 209 23.48 16.37 9.93
CA PRO A 209 22.74 16.32 11.20
C PRO A 209 21.59 17.32 11.26
N GLU A 210 21.74 18.50 10.66
CA GLU A 210 20.71 19.54 10.58
C GLU A 210 19.52 19.11 9.71
N GLU A 211 19.77 18.53 8.52
CA GLU A 211 18.74 17.95 7.66
C GLU A 211 17.99 16.82 8.38
N VAL A 212 18.71 15.95 9.09
CA VAL A 212 18.08 14.86 9.87
C VAL A 212 17.24 15.43 11.01
N ALA A 213 17.71 16.45 11.72
CA ALA A 213 16.94 17.12 12.76
C ALA A 213 15.64 17.74 12.21
N ASP A 214 15.67 18.36 11.03
CA ASP A 214 14.46 18.88 10.37
C ASP A 214 13.49 17.77 9.98
N LYS A 215 14.02 16.63 9.49
CA LYS A 215 13.18 15.44 9.25
C LYS A 215 12.54 14.90 10.52
N VAL A 216 13.26 14.87 11.64
CA VAL A 216 12.69 14.48 12.95
C VAL A 216 11.55 15.40 13.33
N LEU A 217 11.75 16.71 13.27
CA LEU A 217 10.70 17.68 13.59
C LEU A 217 9.47 17.51 12.69
N ASN A 218 9.67 17.29 11.39
CA ASN A 218 8.57 17.03 10.46
C ASN A 218 7.85 15.70 10.74
N ALA A 219 8.60 14.65 11.09
CA ALA A 219 8.06 13.34 11.42
C ALA A 219 7.25 13.36 12.72
N VAL A 220 7.72 14.08 13.74
CA VAL A 220 7.01 14.32 15.00
C VAL A 220 5.77 15.16 14.76
N LYS A 221 5.88 16.23 13.96
CA LYS A 221 4.74 17.06 13.56
C LYS A 221 3.66 16.23 12.89
N ARG A 222 4.04 15.42 11.88
CA ARG A 222 3.11 14.49 11.21
C ARG A 222 2.44 13.58 12.22
N TYR A 223 3.21 12.90 13.07
CA TYR A 223 2.68 11.97 14.06
C TYR A 223 1.63 12.58 15.00
N GLN A 224 1.78 13.86 15.34
CA GLN A 224 0.82 14.60 16.17
C GLN A 224 -0.37 15.16 15.39
N ASP A 225 -0.22 15.39 14.09
CA ASP A 225 -1.21 16.01 13.21
C ASP A 225 -2.15 14.95 12.60
N VAL A 226 -2.87 14.25 13.47
CA VAL A 226 -3.76 13.11 13.14
C VAL A 226 -4.84 13.52 12.14
N ASP A 227 -5.40 14.72 12.28
CA ASP A 227 -6.53 15.21 11.47
C ASP A 227 -6.13 15.64 10.05
N SER A 228 -4.87 15.46 9.69
CA SER A 228 -4.29 16.03 8.48
C SER A 228 -4.19 15.06 7.31
N GLU A 229 -4.33 13.75 7.55
CA GLU A 229 -4.24 12.70 6.53
C GLU A 229 -5.60 12.05 6.31
N THR A 230 -6.42 12.77 5.56
CA THR A 230 -7.84 12.46 5.36
C THR A 230 -8.11 11.90 3.96
N PHE A 231 -9.27 11.27 3.82
CA PHE A 231 -9.78 10.69 2.60
C PHE A 231 -11.08 11.37 2.20
N ILE A 232 -11.27 11.53 0.89
CA ILE A 232 -12.50 12.04 0.28
C ILE A 232 -12.99 11.06 -0.78
N SER A 233 -14.28 11.13 -1.10
CA SER A 233 -14.83 10.46 -2.29
C SER A 233 -14.40 11.19 -3.56
N THR A 234 -14.15 10.45 -4.64
CA THR A 234 -13.98 11.02 -6.00
C THR A 234 -15.20 11.83 -6.47
N ARG A 235 -16.37 11.66 -5.85
CA ARG A 235 -17.60 12.40 -6.16
C ARG A 235 -17.94 13.45 -5.11
N HIS A 236 -17.05 13.67 -4.15
CA HIS A 236 -17.26 14.65 -3.11
C HIS A 236 -17.35 16.07 -3.71
N ILE A 237 -18.44 16.76 -3.40
CA ILE A 237 -18.67 18.14 -3.83
C ILE A 237 -18.46 19.05 -2.62
N TRP A 238 -17.51 19.98 -2.73
CA TRP A 238 -17.30 20.97 -1.67
C TRP A 238 -18.54 21.87 -1.58
N PRO A 239 -19.20 21.98 -0.41
CA PRO A 239 -20.32 22.89 -0.23
C PRO A 239 -19.88 24.32 -0.53
N LYS A 240 -20.68 25.07 -1.30
CA LYS A 240 -20.46 26.51 -1.50
C LYS A 240 -20.75 27.31 -0.22
N ASP A 241 -21.63 26.77 0.64
CA ASP A 241 -22.03 27.32 1.92
C ASP A 241 -21.73 26.30 3.05
N CYS A 242 -21.01 26.73 4.10
CA CYS A 242 -20.41 25.92 5.17
C CYS A 242 -21.37 25.17 6.12
N GLU A 243 -22.63 24.94 5.76
CA GLU A 243 -23.64 24.45 6.73
C GLU A 243 -23.69 22.93 6.90
N GLN A 244 -23.15 22.14 5.97
CA GLN A 244 -23.04 20.68 6.14
C GLN A 244 -21.58 20.24 6.29
N LYS A 245 -21.19 19.93 7.54
CA LYS A 245 -19.93 19.24 7.82
C LYS A 245 -20.06 17.78 7.38
N VAL A 246 -19.45 17.44 6.25
CA VAL A 246 -19.24 16.04 5.88
C VAL A 246 -18.28 15.41 6.90
N PRO A 247 -18.56 14.20 7.43
CA PRO A 247 -17.67 13.55 8.39
C PRO A 247 -16.29 13.32 7.77
N THR A 248 -15.24 13.74 8.48
CA THR A 248 -13.86 13.45 8.11
C THR A 248 -13.64 11.94 8.06
N LYS A 249 -12.97 11.45 7.02
CA LYS A 249 -12.61 10.04 6.85
C LYS A 249 -11.10 9.88 6.88
N PHE A 250 -10.63 8.83 7.52
CA PHE A 250 -9.22 8.45 7.62
C PHE A 250 -8.91 7.19 6.80
N PHE A 251 -7.65 6.72 6.83
CA PHE A 251 -7.26 5.53 6.09
C PHE A 251 -8.06 4.31 6.53
N SER A 252 -8.23 4.12 7.83
CA SER A 252 -9.02 3.04 8.42
C SER A 252 -10.46 3.03 7.88
N ASP A 253 -11.14 4.18 7.86
CA ASP A 253 -12.49 4.31 7.30
C ASP A 253 -12.53 3.93 5.81
N ALA A 254 -11.58 4.42 5.01
CA ALA A 254 -11.51 4.12 3.59
C ALA A 254 -11.31 2.63 3.29
N VAL A 255 -10.62 1.90 4.18
CA VAL A 255 -10.45 0.45 4.11
C VAL A 255 -11.70 -0.30 4.56
N ILE A 256 -12.34 0.13 5.64
CA ILE A 256 -13.53 -0.53 6.19
C ILE A 256 -14.74 -0.37 5.27
N GLU A 257 -15.01 0.86 4.82
CA GLU A 257 -16.16 1.18 3.98
C GLU A 257 -15.98 0.68 2.54
N GLY A 258 -14.77 0.78 2.00
CA GLY A 258 -14.41 0.33 0.65
C GLY A 258 -14.99 1.19 -0.49
N LEU A 259 -16.30 1.47 -0.48
CA LEU A 259 -17.03 2.36 -1.38
C LEU A 259 -17.63 3.53 -0.59
N ALA A 260 -17.53 4.75 -1.09
CA ALA A 260 -18.15 5.90 -0.44
C ALA A 260 -19.67 5.88 -0.59
N SER A 261 -20.39 6.53 0.33
CA SER A 261 -21.85 6.56 0.36
C SER A 261 -22.50 7.23 -0.87
N ASP A 262 -21.79 8.14 -1.53
CA ASP A 262 -22.20 8.77 -2.79
C ASP A 262 -21.94 7.90 -4.04
N GLY A 263 -21.44 6.67 -3.83
CA GLY A 263 -21.08 5.73 -4.89
C GLY A 263 -19.72 6.01 -5.55
N GLY A 264 -19.00 7.04 -5.11
CA GLY A 264 -17.63 7.31 -5.52
C GLY A 264 -16.60 6.45 -4.79
N LEU A 265 -15.32 6.67 -5.12
CA LEU A 265 -14.19 5.90 -4.62
C LEU A 265 -13.36 6.75 -3.66
N PHE A 266 -12.90 6.17 -2.56
CA PHE A 266 -11.99 6.88 -1.65
C PHE A 266 -10.63 7.16 -2.30
N VAL A 267 -10.13 8.38 -2.09
CA VAL A 267 -8.80 8.87 -2.45
C VAL A 267 -8.26 9.81 -1.36
N PRO A 268 -6.93 9.94 -1.21
CA PRO A 268 -6.35 10.91 -0.29
C PRO A 268 -6.76 12.36 -0.63
N GLU A 269 -7.16 13.13 0.37
CA GLU A 269 -7.52 14.55 0.20
C GLU A 269 -6.30 15.39 -0.16
N LYS A 270 -5.13 15.08 0.39
CA LYS A 270 -3.86 15.76 0.10
C LYS A 270 -3.15 15.16 -1.12
N GLU A 271 -2.02 15.75 -1.49
CA GLU A 271 -1.12 15.15 -2.48
C GLU A 271 -0.58 13.81 -1.97
N PHE A 272 -0.37 12.86 -2.90
CA PHE A 272 0.25 11.59 -2.56
C PHE A 272 1.69 11.81 -2.07
N PRO A 273 2.16 11.11 -1.02
CA PRO A 273 3.46 11.37 -0.40
C PRO A 273 4.60 11.13 -1.39
N LYS A 274 5.63 11.99 -1.33
CA LYS A 274 6.82 11.91 -2.17
C LYS A 274 8.03 11.50 -1.35
N LEU A 275 8.89 10.66 -1.91
CA LEU A 275 10.23 10.42 -1.40
C LEU A 275 11.23 11.19 -2.26
N ASN A 276 12.25 11.74 -1.62
CA ASN A 276 13.31 12.42 -2.33
C ASN A 276 14.26 11.41 -3.02
N TRP A 277 15.11 11.89 -3.94
CA TRP A 277 15.98 11.01 -4.71
C TRP A 277 17.00 10.24 -3.87
N ARG A 278 17.48 10.81 -2.75
CA ARG A 278 18.43 10.12 -1.85
C ARG A 278 17.72 9.01 -1.07
N GLU A 279 16.48 9.24 -0.62
CA GLU A 279 15.62 8.23 0.00
C GLU A 279 15.35 7.08 -0.98
N TRP A 280 14.97 7.37 -2.23
CA TRP A 280 14.80 6.33 -3.25
C TRP A 280 16.10 5.56 -3.53
N LYS A 281 17.23 6.27 -3.64
CA LYS A 281 18.53 5.65 -3.90
C LYS A 281 18.95 4.69 -2.78
N SER A 282 18.64 5.01 -1.53
CA SER A 282 18.93 4.14 -0.39
C SER A 282 18.05 2.88 -0.30
N LEU A 283 16.93 2.83 -1.04
CA LEU A 283 16.10 1.64 -1.16
C LEU A 283 16.59 0.67 -2.25
N VAL A 284 17.60 1.06 -3.02
CA VAL A 284 18.29 0.16 -3.96
C VAL A 284 18.97 -0.95 -3.16
N GLY A 285 18.66 -2.20 -3.49
CA GLY A 285 19.13 -3.39 -2.76
C GLY A 285 18.36 -3.74 -1.48
N ALA A 286 17.41 -2.90 -1.04
CA ALA A 286 16.48 -3.29 0.03
C ALA A 286 15.54 -4.41 -0.44
N THR A 287 15.11 -5.27 0.48
CA THR A 287 14.15 -6.34 0.20
C THR A 287 12.75 -5.80 -0.09
N TYR A 288 11.88 -6.62 -0.69
CA TYR A 288 10.48 -6.24 -0.96
C TYR A 288 9.75 -5.83 0.34
N ILE A 289 9.95 -6.57 1.43
CA ILE A 289 9.36 -6.30 2.75
C ILE A 289 9.82 -4.94 3.30
N GLU A 290 11.12 -4.64 3.22
CA GLU A 290 11.65 -3.35 3.68
C GLU A 290 11.12 -2.18 2.86
N ARG A 291 11.02 -2.35 1.54
CA ARG A 291 10.41 -1.35 0.65
C ARG A 291 8.93 -1.17 0.97
N ALA A 292 8.18 -2.27 1.14
CA ALA A 292 6.77 -2.23 1.51
C ALA A 292 6.57 -1.45 2.82
N GLN A 293 7.37 -1.75 3.84
CA GLN A 293 7.28 -1.09 5.14
C GLN A 293 7.50 0.43 5.02
N ILE A 294 8.57 0.85 4.34
CA ILE A 294 8.91 2.27 4.19
C ILE A 294 7.87 3.02 3.36
N LEU A 295 7.41 2.43 2.25
CA LEU A 295 6.44 3.09 1.37
C LEU A 295 5.06 3.19 2.02
N LEU A 296 4.60 2.14 2.70
CA LEU A 296 3.30 2.13 3.36
C LEU A 296 3.26 3.03 4.60
N GLU A 297 4.37 3.14 5.37
CA GLU A 297 4.48 4.11 6.49
C GLU A 297 4.32 5.57 6.06
N LYS A 298 4.64 5.90 4.80
CA LYS A 298 4.44 7.25 4.24
C LYS A 298 2.99 7.51 3.84
N CYS A 299 2.22 6.46 3.56
CA CYS A 299 0.86 6.53 3.06
C CYS A 299 -0.20 6.27 4.15
N ILE A 300 0.20 5.70 5.28
CA ILE A 300 -0.68 5.34 6.39
C ILE A 300 -0.22 6.12 7.62
N HIS A 301 -1.14 6.84 8.25
CA HIS A 301 -0.84 7.58 9.46
C HIS A 301 -0.65 6.61 10.65
N PRO A 302 0.32 6.84 11.55
CA PRO A 302 0.53 5.99 12.74
C PRO A 302 -0.68 5.88 13.68
N ALA A 303 -1.63 6.83 13.60
CA ALA A 303 -2.89 6.77 14.35
C ALA A 303 -3.88 5.75 13.77
N ASP A 304 -3.83 5.48 12.47
CA ASP A 304 -4.61 4.41 11.85
C ASP A 304 -3.94 3.05 12.08
N ILE A 305 -2.63 2.96 11.81
CA ILE A 305 -1.85 1.73 11.99
C ILE A 305 -0.44 2.07 12.50
N PRO A 306 -0.10 1.67 13.74
CA PRO A 306 1.25 1.85 14.26
C PRO A 306 2.30 1.15 13.39
N PRO A 307 3.49 1.75 13.17
CA PRO A 307 4.50 1.19 12.26
C PRO A 307 4.96 -0.24 12.60
N ALA A 308 5.11 -0.57 13.89
CA ALA A 308 5.44 -1.92 14.33
C ALA A 308 4.36 -2.92 13.90
N LYS A 309 3.08 -2.55 14.06
CA LYS A 309 1.95 -3.40 13.69
C LYS A 309 1.83 -3.57 12.18
N LEU A 310 2.06 -2.51 11.42
CA LEU A 310 2.14 -2.57 9.96
C LEU A 310 3.28 -3.49 9.50
N GLY A 311 4.44 -3.42 10.16
CA GLY A 311 5.58 -4.32 9.90
C GLY A 311 5.22 -5.79 10.08
N GLU A 312 4.57 -6.16 11.18
CA GLU A 312 4.09 -7.53 11.43
C GLU A 312 3.15 -8.03 10.32
N MET A 313 2.22 -7.18 9.87
CA MET A 313 1.28 -7.54 8.81
C MET A 313 1.98 -7.76 7.47
N ILE A 314 2.96 -6.91 7.14
CA ILE A 314 3.75 -7.02 5.91
C ILE A 314 4.60 -8.30 5.91
N GLU A 315 5.26 -8.60 7.03
CA GLU A 315 6.07 -9.81 7.18
C GLU A 315 5.20 -11.07 7.10
N THR A 316 3.99 -11.04 7.66
CA THR A 316 3.00 -12.13 7.55
C THR A 316 2.48 -12.30 6.12
N ALA A 317 2.20 -11.19 5.43
CA ALA A 317 1.63 -11.19 4.09
C ALA A 317 2.63 -11.69 3.04
N TYR A 318 3.88 -11.20 3.09
CA TYR A 318 4.93 -11.43 2.09
C TYR A 318 6.05 -12.34 2.61
N GLY A 319 5.68 -13.47 3.20
CA GLY A 319 6.60 -14.45 3.76
C GLY A 319 6.69 -15.74 2.94
N GLU A 320 6.74 -16.86 3.64
CA GLU A 320 6.93 -18.21 3.07
C GLU A 320 5.79 -18.68 2.16
N ASN A 321 4.63 -18.02 2.21
CA ASN A 321 3.51 -18.27 1.29
C ASN A 321 3.75 -17.78 -0.14
N PHE A 322 4.83 -17.04 -0.39
CA PHE A 322 5.26 -16.70 -1.74
C PHE A 322 6.35 -17.69 -2.20
N ALA A 323 6.15 -18.27 -3.37
CA ALA A 323 7.08 -19.22 -3.99
C ALA A 323 8.44 -18.60 -4.38
N CYS A 324 8.56 -17.27 -4.32
CA CYS A 324 9.79 -16.54 -4.59
C CYS A 324 10.10 -15.60 -3.43
N SER A 325 11.31 -15.69 -2.86
CA SER A 325 11.76 -14.80 -1.77
C SER A 325 11.89 -13.32 -2.16
N LYS A 326 11.95 -13.02 -3.46
CA LYS A 326 11.88 -11.64 -3.98
C LYS A 326 10.44 -11.10 -4.06
N ILE A 327 9.43 -11.95 -3.82
CA ILE A 327 7.99 -11.67 -3.83
C ILE A 327 7.46 -11.29 -5.23
N ALA A 328 7.99 -10.24 -5.84
CA ALA A 328 7.66 -9.74 -7.17
C ALA A 328 8.93 -9.45 -8.00
N PRO A 329 9.69 -10.48 -8.43
CA PRO A 329 10.93 -10.26 -9.16
C PRO A 329 10.67 -9.70 -10.57
N VAL A 330 11.54 -8.77 -10.99
CA VAL A 330 11.67 -8.37 -12.39
C VAL A 330 12.77 -9.18 -13.07
N ARG A 331 12.49 -9.73 -14.26
CA ARG A 331 13.41 -10.53 -15.06
C ARG A 331 13.59 -9.93 -16.45
N HIS A 332 14.77 -10.08 -17.02
CA HIS A 332 14.99 -9.76 -18.44
C HIS A 332 14.27 -10.79 -19.31
N LEU A 333 13.52 -10.31 -20.31
CA LEU A 333 12.85 -11.19 -21.29
C LEU A 333 13.62 -11.21 -22.61
N SER A 334 13.74 -10.05 -23.25
CA SER A 334 14.46 -9.89 -24.53
C SER A 334 14.67 -8.41 -24.83
N GLY A 335 15.81 -8.05 -25.46
CA GLY A 335 16.09 -6.65 -25.82
C GLY A 335 15.95 -5.70 -24.63
N ASN A 336 15.12 -4.65 -24.77
CA ASN A 336 14.80 -3.68 -23.71
C ASN A 336 13.52 -4.03 -22.93
N GLN A 337 13.03 -5.27 -23.00
CA GLN A 337 11.83 -5.71 -22.31
C GLN A 337 12.14 -6.57 -21.08
N PHE A 338 11.44 -6.25 -20.00
CA PHE A 338 11.54 -6.91 -18.71
C PHE A 338 10.17 -7.41 -18.30
N ILE A 339 10.10 -8.55 -17.63
CA ILE A 339 8.86 -9.14 -17.10
C ILE A 339 8.85 -8.96 -15.59
N LEU A 340 7.83 -8.29 -15.07
CA LEU A 340 7.55 -8.22 -13.64
C LEU A 340 6.63 -9.39 -13.27
N GLU A 341 7.19 -10.43 -12.65
CA GLU A 341 6.45 -11.62 -12.25
C GLU A 341 5.65 -11.34 -10.97
N LEU A 342 4.32 -11.27 -11.07
CA LEU A 342 3.43 -10.97 -9.95
C LEU A 342 2.64 -12.18 -9.45
N PHE A 343 2.99 -13.38 -9.90
CA PHE A 343 2.19 -14.59 -9.70
C PHE A 343 2.79 -15.57 -8.70
N HIS A 344 3.78 -15.17 -7.91
CA HIS A 344 4.45 -16.05 -6.93
C HIS A 344 3.67 -16.22 -5.63
N GLY A 345 2.52 -15.57 -5.48
CA GLY A 345 1.65 -15.74 -4.33
C GLY A 345 0.85 -17.06 -4.35
N PRO A 346 0.14 -17.38 -3.26
CA PRO A 346 -0.49 -18.69 -3.06
C PRO A 346 -1.55 -19.06 -4.10
N THR A 347 -2.11 -18.09 -4.83
CA THR A 347 -3.15 -18.34 -5.84
C THR A 347 -2.66 -18.19 -7.27
N GLY A 348 -1.36 -17.90 -7.46
CA GLY A 348 -0.74 -17.80 -8.78
C GLY A 348 -1.16 -16.54 -9.55
N SER A 349 -1.50 -15.44 -8.86
CA SER A 349 -1.91 -14.19 -9.51
C SER A 349 -1.48 -12.93 -8.78
N PHE A 350 -1.39 -11.81 -9.51
CA PHE A 350 -0.99 -10.50 -8.95
C PHE A 350 -1.90 -10.00 -7.83
N LYS A 351 -3.12 -10.55 -7.73
CA LYS A 351 -4.08 -10.15 -6.70
C LYS A 351 -3.60 -10.55 -5.31
N ASP A 352 -2.74 -11.56 -5.20
CA ASP A 352 -2.11 -11.99 -3.95
C ASP A 352 -1.27 -10.88 -3.32
N LEU A 353 -0.62 -10.02 -4.12
CA LEU A 353 0.22 -8.93 -3.60
C LEU A 353 -0.60 -7.93 -2.78
N SER A 354 -1.91 -7.81 -3.03
CA SER A 354 -2.78 -6.98 -2.20
C SER A 354 -3.56 -7.80 -1.18
N LEU A 355 -4.09 -8.95 -1.60
CA LEU A 355 -5.06 -9.72 -0.82
C LEU A 355 -4.41 -10.60 0.24
N GLN A 356 -3.08 -10.71 0.28
CA GLN A 356 -2.38 -11.28 1.44
C GLN A 356 -2.11 -10.23 2.52
N LEU A 357 -2.15 -8.93 2.22
CA LEU A 357 -1.94 -7.85 3.21
C LEU A 357 -3.24 -7.19 3.66
N MET A 358 -4.15 -6.92 2.72
CA MET A 358 -5.40 -6.20 2.96
C MET A 358 -6.28 -6.85 4.06
N PRO A 359 -6.43 -8.18 4.16
CA PRO A 359 -7.20 -8.78 5.25
C PRO A 359 -6.65 -8.44 6.64
N HIS A 360 -5.32 -8.42 6.83
CA HIS A 360 -4.71 -8.07 8.11
C HIS A 360 -4.91 -6.59 8.46
N ILE A 361 -4.78 -5.71 7.46
CA ILE A 361 -5.09 -4.28 7.61
C ILE A 361 -6.56 -4.12 8.01
N PHE A 362 -7.46 -4.77 7.28
CA PHE A 362 -8.89 -4.71 7.53
C PHE A 362 -9.23 -5.18 8.95
N ALA A 363 -8.71 -6.34 9.38
CA ALA A 363 -8.93 -6.88 10.71
C ALA A 363 -8.47 -5.97 11.85
N HIS A 364 -7.43 -5.17 11.62
CA HIS A 364 -6.95 -4.18 12.57
C HIS A 364 -7.81 -2.92 12.62
N CYS A 365 -8.34 -2.48 11.48
CA CYS A 365 -9.13 -1.25 11.40
C CYS A 365 -10.57 -1.45 11.91
N ILE A 366 -11.13 -2.66 11.82
CA ILE A 366 -12.54 -2.87 12.20
C ILE A 366 -12.79 -2.63 13.70
N PRO A 367 -13.95 -2.03 14.07
CA PRO A 367 -14.35 -1.89 15.47
C PRO A 367 -14.43 -3.26 16.18
N PRO A 368 -14.00 -3.38 17.45
CA PRO A 368 -14.00 -4.66 18.18
C PRO A 368 -15.38 -5.31 18.33
N SER A 369 -16.45 -4.51 18.34
CA SER A 369 -17.83 -4.95 18.61
C SER A 369 -18.64 -5.30 17.37
N CYS A 370 -18.05 -5.25 16.17
CA CYS A 370 -18.78 -5.43 14.91
C CYS A 370 -18.29 -6.67 14.16
N ASN A 371 -19.25 -7.43 13.65
CA ASN A 371 -18.99 -8.51 12.70
C ASN A 371 -19.01 -7.95 11.27
N TYR A 372 -18.24 -8.55 10.38
CA TYR A 372 -18.12 -8.13 8.99
C TYR A 372 -18.32 -9.31 8.03
N MET A 373 -19.26 -9.14 7.11
CA MET A 373 -19.48 -10.05 5.99
C MET A 373 -18.94 -9.41 4.70
N ILE A 374 -17.85 -9.96 4.19
CA ILE A 374 -17.16 -9.48 2.99
C ILE A 374 -17.79 -10.11 1.76
N LEU A 375 -18.43 -9.31 0.93
CA LEU A 375 -19.03 -9.76 -0.33
C LEU A 375 -18.11 -9.45 -1.52
N VAL A 376 -17.81 -10.47 -2.31
CA VAL A 376 -16.91 -10.37 -3.47
C VAL A 376 -17.53 -10.97 -4.71
N ALA A 377 -17.56 -10.21 -5.81
CA ALA A 377 -17.82 -10.74 -7.14
C ALA A 377 -16.48 -10.96 -7.87
N THR A 378 -16.35 -12.09 -8.57
CA THR A 378 -15.11 -12.44 -9.29
C THR A 378 -15.38 -13.07 -10.66
N SER A 379 -14.48 -12.80 -11.61
CA SER A 379 -14.37 -13.50 -12.91
C SER A 379 -13.28 -14.60 -12.89
N GLY A 380 -12.75 -14.93 -11.72
CA GLY A 380 -11.70 -15.93 -11.54
C GLY A 380 -10.82 -15.62 -10.33
N ASP A 381 -9.60 -15.14 -10.57
CA ASP A 381 -8.54 -15.10 -9.54
C ASP A 381 -8.86 -14.27 -8.29
N THR A 382 -9.73 -13.25 -8.38
CA THR A 382 -10.05 -12.43 -7.19
C THR A 382 -10.66 -13.30 -6.10
N GLY A 383 -11.53 -14.24 -6.46
CA GLY A 383 -12.22 -15.10 -5.51
C GLY A 383 -11.26 -15.96 -4.71
N SER A 384 -10.37 -16.68 -5.40
CA SER A 384 -9.37 -17.52 -4.73
C SER A 384 -8.44 -16.69 -3.85
N ALA A 385 -8.00 -15.52 -4.31
CA ALA A 385 -7.07 -14.68 -3.56
C ALA A 385 -7.71 -14.06 -2.31
N VAL A 386 -8.99 -13.66 -2.37
CA VAL A 386 -9.73 -13.16 -1.19
C VAL A 386 -9.93 -14.30 -0.19
N LEU A 387 -10.49 -15.43 -0.62
CA LEU A 387 -10.74 -16.57 0.29
C LEU A 387 -9.44 -17.06 0.95
N ASN A 388 -8.35 -17.13 0.18
CA ASN A 388 -7.03 -17.49 0.71
C ASN A 388 -6.49 -16.45 1.70
N GLY A 389 -6.62 -15.15 1.41
CA GLY A 389 -6.11 -14.10 2.30
C GLY A 389 -6.86 -14.02 3.63
N PHE A 390 -8.20 -14.03 3.60
CA PHE A 390 -9.02 -13.95 4.82
C PHE A 390 -8.98 -15.22 5.66
N SER A 391 -8.69 -16.39 5.07
CA SER A 391 -8.50 -17.62 5.82
C SER A 391 -7.15 -17.70 6.58
N ARG A 392 -6.26 -16.71 6.39
CA ARG A 392 -4.97 -16.61 7.09
C ARG A 392 -4.97 -15.64 8.27
N LEU A 393 -6.12 -15.04 8.56
CA LEU A 393 -6.33 -14.30 9.78
C LEU A 393 -6.22 -15.22 11.01
N ASN A 394 -5.92 -14.63 12.17
CA ASN A 394 -5.95 -15.38 13.43
C ASN A 394 -7.40 -15.77 13.79
N ASN A 395 -7.57 -16.73 14.69
CA ASN A 395 -8.89 -17.28 15.02
C ASN A 395 -9.87 -16.22 15.57
N ASN A 396 -9.38 -15.25 16.36
CA ASN A 396 -10.22 -14.18 16.90
C ASN A 396 -10.76 -13.26 15.81
N ASP A 397 -9.97 -12.99 14.78
CA ASP A 397 -10.38 -12.17 13.64
C ASP A 397 -11.34 -12.95 12.72
N LYS A 398 -11.10 -14.25 12.51
CA LYS A 398 -12.00 -15.13 11.72
C LYS A 398 -13.40 -15.26 12.32
N GLN A 399 -13.52 -15.17 13.65
CA GLN A 399 -14.81 -15.17 14.32
C GLN A 399 -15.63 -13.90 14.05
N ARG A 400 -14.98 -12.81 13.65
CA ARG A 400 -15.63 -11.51 13.38
C ARG A 400 -15.66 -11.16 11.91
N ILE A 401 -14.94 -11.89 11.05
CA ILE A 401 -14.80 -11.58 9.63
C ILE A 401 -15.04 -12.84 8.81
N ALA A 402 -16.09 -12.76 8.00
CA ALA A 402 -16.51 -13.83 7.11
C ALA A 402 -16.54 -13.35 5.66
N VAL A 403 -16.39 -14.26 4.69
CA VAL A 403 -16.29 -13.92 3.27
C VAL A 403 -17.24 -14.76 2.44
N ALA A 404 -18.01 -14.12 1.56
CA ALA A 404 -18.78 -14.79 0.52
C ALA A 404 -18.32 -14.33 -0.88
N THR A 405 -17.80 -15.27 -1.67
CA THR A 405 -17.38 -15.04 -3.05
C THR A 405 -18.43 -15.55 -4.03
N PHE A 406 -19.02 -14.65 -4.81
CA PHE A 406 -19.93 -14.96 -5.90
C PHE A 406 -19.18 -14.97 -7.23
N PHE A 407 -19.36 -16.03 -8.02
CA PHE A 407 -18.75 -16.17 -9.34
C PHE A 407 -19.74 -16.73 -10.35
N PRO A 408 -19.63 -16.39 -11.65
CA PRO A 408 -20.50 -16.95 -12.67
C PRO A 408 -20.21 -18.44 -12.84
N GLU A 409 -21.23 -19.28 -12.64
CA GLU A 409 -21.10 -20.74 -12.62
C GLU A 409 -20.43 -21.27 -13.89
N ASN A 410 -20.79 -20.74 -15.06
CA ASN A 410 -20.21 -21.13 -16.34
C ASN A 410 -19.29 -20.05 -16.96
N GLY A 411 -18.90 -19.04 -16.18
CA GLY A 411 -18.14 -17.88 -16.67
C GLY A 411 -16.69 -17.80 -16.18
N VAL A 412 -16.21 -18.83 -15.47
CA VAL A 412 -14.82 -18.96 -15.00
C VAL A 412 -14.22 -20.26 -15.55
N SER A 413 -12.90 -20.31 -15.75
CA SER A 413 -12.25 -21.56 -16.16
C SER A 413 -12.37 -22.64 -15.07
N GLU A 414 -12.36 -23.92 -15.47
CA GLU A 414 -12.44 -25.05 -14.53
C GLU A 414 -11.33 -25.00 -13.46
N PHE A 415 -10.11 -24.64 -13.84
CA PHE A 415 -9.01 -24.50 -12.88
C PHE A 415 -9.27 -23.35 -11.88
N GLN A 416 -9.74 -22.19 -12.35
CA GLN A 416 -10.08 -21.08 -11.45
C GLN A 416 -11.27 -21.42 -10.55
N LYS A 417 -12.30 -22.10 -11.07
CA LYS A 417 -13.42 -22.61 -10.28
C LYS A 417 -12.91 -23.53 -9.16
N ALA A 418 -12.07 -24.50 -9.51
CA ALA A 418 -11.46 -25.41 -8.55
C ALA A 418 -10.60 -24.69 -7.49
N GLN A 419 -9.91 -23.60 -7.86
CA GLN A 419 -9.20 -22.77 -6.87
C GLN A 419 -10.16 -22.01 -5.96
N ILE A 420 -11.22 -21.41 -6.49
CA ILE A 420 -12.18 -20.65 -5.69
C ILE A 420 -12.84 -21.59 -4.67
N ILE A 421 -13.36 -22.73 -5.12
CA ILE A 421 -14.00 -23.73 -4.26
C ILE A 421 -12.97 -24.32 -3.27
N GLY A 422 -11.77 -24.62 -3.76
CA GLY A 422 -10.70 -25.20 -2.95
C GLY A 422 -10.14 -24.31 -1.84
N ASN A 423 -10.39 -22.99 -1.90
CA ASN A 423 -10.01 -22.04 -0.86
C ASN A 423 -11.14 -21.75 0.13
N GLN A 424 -12.29 -22.44 0.03
CA GLN A 424 -13.30 -22.38 1.09
C GLN A 424 -12.73 -22.90 2.40
N GLN A 425 -13.01 -22.20 3.49
CA GLN A 425 -12.54 -22.46 4.85
C GLN A 425 -13.61 -22.01 5.85
N GLU A 426 -13.37 -22.19 7.15
CA GLU A 426 -14.34 -21.88 8.22
C GLU A 426 -15.01 -20.50 8.09
N ASN A 427 -14.27 -19.47 7.64
CA ASN A 427 -14.80 -18.10 7.49
C ASN A 427 -14.97 -17.66 6.03
N GLY A 428 -15.04 -18.59 5.07
CA GLY A 428 -15.05 -18.26 3.64
C GLY A 428 -15.79 -19.25 2.76
N TRP A 429 -16.79 -18.77 2.03
CA TRP A 429 -17.62 -19.57 1.12
C TRP A 429 -17.54 -19.10 -0.32
N ALA A 430 -17.69 -20.05 -1.25
CA ALA A 430 -17.88 -19.74 -2.66
C ALA A 430 -19.27 -20.16 -3.14
N VAL A 431 -19.89 -19.27 -3.90
CA VAL A 431 -21.25 -19.40 -4.41
C VAL A 431 -21.23 -19.19 -5.92
N GLY A 432 -21.56 -20.25 -6.66
CA GLY A 432 -21.76 -20.18 -8.10
C GLY A 432 -23.10 -19.49 -8.40
N VAL A 433 -23.12 -18.60 -9.37
CA VAL A 433 -24.33 -17.89 -9.81
C VAL A 433 -24.63 -18.25 -11.26
N LYS A 434 -25.86 -18.65 -11.57
CA LYS A 434 -26.28 -19.02 -12.94
C LYS A 434 -26.46 -17.78 -13.86
N SER A 435 -25.42 -16.96 -13.98
CA SER A 435 -25.36 -15.73 -14.78
C SER A 435 -23.92 -15.39 -15.17
N ASP A 436 -23.65 -14.14 -15.56
CA ASP A 436 -22.33 -13.60 -15.86
C ASP A 436 -21.71 -12.81 -14.68
N PHE A 437 -20.47 -12.35 -14.89
CA PHE A 437 -19.74 -11.56 -13.89
C PHE A 437 -20.39 -10.20 -13.61
N ASP A 438 -20.94 -9.54 -14.64
CA ASP A 438 -21.56 -8.23 -14.51
C ASP A 438 -22.83 -8.28 -13.65
N PHE A 439 -23.62 -9.36 -13.78
CA PHE A 439 -24.73 -9.66 -12.89
C PHE A 439 -24.26 -9.83 -11.45
N CYS A 440 -23.22 -10.63 -11.20
CA CYS A 440 -22.68 -10.84 -9.84
C CYS A 440 -22.25 -9.51 -9.20
N GLN A 441 -21.48 -8.71 -9.94
CA GLN A 441 -20.98 -7.42 -9.48
C GLN A 441 -22.12 -6.41 -9.22
N THR A 442 -23.09 -6.34 -10.14
CA THR A 442 -24.24 -5.42 -10.02
C THR A 442 -25.14 -5.84 -8.87
N SER A 443 -25.35 -7.14 -8.66
CA SER A 443 -26.15 -7.68 -7.56
C SER A 443 -25.54 -7.34 -6.21
N ILE A 444 -24.23 -7.53 -6.03
CA ILE A 444 -23.54 -7.12 -4.81
C ILE A 444 -23.72 -5.61 -4.57
N LYS A 445 -23.49 -4.76 -5.59
CA LYS A 445 -23.73 -3.31 -5.47
C LYS A 445 -25.18 -2.96 -5.07
N ARG A 446 -26.17 -3.71 -5.56
CA ARG A 446 -27.58 -3.54 -5.17
C ARG A 446 -27.82 -3.95 -3.72
N ILE A 447 -27.19 -5.02 -3.24
CA ILE A 447 -27.25 -5.43 -1.84
C ILE A 447 -26.68 -4.33 -0.93
N PHE A 448 -25.53 -3.74 -1.29
CA PHE A 448 -24.94 -2.61 -0.54
C PHE A 448 -25.83 -1.36 -0.47
N LYS A 449 -26.64 -1.12 -1.50
CA LYS A 449 -27.55 0.05 -1.56
C LYS A 449 -28.90 -0.18 -0.88
N ASP A 450 -29.17 -1.40 -0.44
CA ASP A 450 -30.41 -1.75 0.25
C ASP A 450 -30.27 -1.44 1.75
N SER A 451 -30.78 -0.27 2.15
CA SER A 451 -30.74 0.19 3.53
C SER A 451 -31.53 -0.70 4.49
N ASP A 452 -32.59 -1.33 4.00
CA ASP A 452 -33.47 -2.15 4.83
C ASP A 452 -32.78 -3.47 5.16
N PHE A 453 -32.19 -4.11 4.15
CA PHE A 453 -31.42 -5.34 4.34
C PHE A 453 -30.13 -5.11 5.13
N THR A 454 -29.37 -4.05 4.83
CA THR A 454 -28.14 -3.74 5.59
C THR A 454 -28.43 -3.33 7.04
N GLY A 455 -29.51 -2.58 7.26
CA GLY A 455 -30.01 -2.24 8.59
C GLY A 455 -30.44 -3.47 9.38
N PHE A 456 -31.18 -4.38 8.75
CA PHE A 456 -31.59 -5.67 9.32
C PHE A 456 -30.39 -6.50 9.80
N LEU A 457 -29.37 -6.70 8.95
CA LEU A 457 -28.17 -7.45 9.33
C LEU A 457 -27.41 -6.81 10.50
N THR A 458 -27.42 -5.48 10.57
CA THR A 458 -26.75 -4.73 11.66
C THR A 458 -27.51 -4.91 12.97
N VAL A 459 -28.84 -4.81 12.95
CA VAL A 459 -29.68 -4.87 14.16
C VAL A 459 -29.79 -6.29 14.69
N GLU A 460 -30.05 -7.28 13.82
CA GLU A 460 -30.32 -8.65 14.24
C GLU A 460 -29.04 -9.46 14.52
N TYR A 461 -27.95 -9.20 13.78
CA TYR A 461 -26.73 -10.01 13.84
C TYR A 461 -25.45 -9.22 14.18
N GLY A 462 -25.56 -7.92 14.48
CA GLY A 462 -24.39 -7.08 14.72
C GLY A 462 -23.41 -7.03 13.54
N THR A 463 -23.90 -7.28 12.32
CA THR A 463 -23.07 -7.54 11.13
C THR A 463 -23.17 -6.43 10.10
N VAL A 464 -22.00 -5.95 9.66
CA VAL A 464 -21.85 -4.92 8.61
C VAL A 464 -21.34 -5.58 7.32
N LEU A 465 -21.90 -5.17 6.18
CA LEU A 465 -21.38 -5.60 4.88
C LEU A 465 -20.16 -4.77 4.48
N SER A 466 -19.13 -5.42 3.91
CA SER A 466 -18.00 -4.73 3.28
C SER A 466 -17.50 -5.50 2.04
N SER A 467 -16.59 -4.91 1.26
CA SER A 467 -16.09 -5.50 0.01
C SER A 467 -14.57 -5.47 -0.10
N ALA A 468 -14.01 -6.58 -0.58
CA ALA A 468 -12.59 -6.73 -0.95
C ALA A 468 -12.35 -6.60 -2.47
N ASN A 469 -13.29 -6.02 -3.22
CA ASN A 469 -13.12 -5.75 -4.65
C ASN A 469 -12.05 -4.69 -4.92
N SER A 470 -11.63 -4.52 -6.18
CA SER A 470 -10.56 -3.61 -6.60
C SER A 470 -10.84 -2.13 -6.37
N ILE A 471 -12.03 -1.80 -5.88
CA ILE A 471 -12.42 -0.45 -5.45
C ILE A 471 -11.87 -0.10 -4.07
N ASN A 472 -11.58 -1.07 -3.21
CA ASN A 472 -11.09 -0.82 -1.85
C ASN A 472 -9.67 -0.21 -1.88
N TRP A 473 -9.45 0.88 -1.14
CA TRP A 473 -8.15 1.55 -1.08
C TRP A 473 -7.03 0.65 -0.52
N GLY A 474 -7.36 -0.18 0.48
CA GLY A 474 -6.44 -1.17 1.05
C GLY A 474 -6.01 -2.25 0.06
N ARG A 475 -6.73 -2.43 -1.06
CA ARG A 475 -6.31 -3.30 -2.16
C ARG A 475 -5.47 -2.57 -3.21
N LEU A 476 -5.69 -1.28 -3.41
CA LEU A 476 -4.94 -0.46 -4.37
C LEU A 476 -3.54 -0.15 -3.84
N LEU A 477 -3.43 0.34 -2.62
CA LEU A 477 -2.19 0.89 -2.07
C LEU A 477 -1.01 -0.11 -2.08
N PRO A 478 -1.16 -1.40 -1.69
CA PRO A 478 -0.06 -2.37 -1.76
C PRO A 478 0.52 -2.57 -3.17
N GLN A 479 -0.27 -2.30 -4.21
CA GLN A 479 0.17 -2.46 -5.59
C GLN A 479 1.24 -1.44 -6.01
N VAL A 480 1.31 -0.30 -5.32
CA VAL A 480 2.34 0.72 -5.56
C VAL A 480 3.74 0.15 -5.29
N VAL A 481 3.84 -0.77 -4.33
CA VAL A 481 5.12 -1.34 -3.85
C VAL A 481 5.81 -2.14 -4.94
N TYR A 482 5.10 -2.97 -5.72
CA TYR A 482 5.75 -3.79 -6.74
C TYR A 482 6.20 -2.98 -7.96
N HIS A 483 5.52 -1.88 -8.30
CA HIS A 483 5.98 -0.96 -9.35
C HIS A 483 7.25 -0.23 -8.94
N ALA A 484 7.29 0.30 -7.72
CA ALA A 484 8.51 0.90 -7.17
C ALA A 484 9.65 -0.13 -7.05
N SER A 485 9.34 -1.34 -6.61
CA SER A 485 10.32 -2.41 -6.46
C SER A 485 10.90 -2.87 -7.79
N ALA A 486 10.09 -2.98 -8.84
CA ALA A 486 10.57 -3.36 -10.17
C ALA A 486 11.62 -2.38 -10.68
N TYR A 487 11.37 -1.07 -10.56
CA TYR A 487 12.33 -0.04 -10.92
C TYR A 487 13.63 -0.14 -10.10
N LEU A 488 13.52 -0.25 -8.78
CA LEU A 488 14.69 -0.36 -7.89
C LEU A 488 15.50 -1.64 -8.15
N ASP A 489 14.84 -2.73 -8.53
CA ASP A 489 15.49 -3.98 -8.91
C ASP A 489 16.23 -3.87 -10.23
N LEU A 490 15.69 -3.17 -11.24
CA LEU A 490 16.43 -2.91 -12.48
C LEU A 490 17.69 -2.08 -12.24
N VAL A 491 17.60 -1.07 -11.36
CA VAL A 491 18.77 -0.29 -10.93
C VAL A 491 19.77 -1.19 -10.20
N SER A 492 19.29 -1.99 -9.24
CA SER A 492 20.14 -2.89 -8.45
C SER A 492 20.82 -3.97 -9.29
N GLN A 493 20.18 -4.41 -10.38
CA GLN A 493 20.70 -5.41 -11.32
C GLN A 493 21.62 -4.79 -12.39
N GLY A 494 21.75 -3.46 -12.45
CA GLY A 494 22.59 -2.76 -13.41
C GLY A 494 22.01 -2.65 -14.82
N PHE A 495 20.72 -2.97 -15.00
CA PHE A 495 20.04 -2.83 -16.30
C PHE A 495 19.76 -1.37 -16.65
N ILE A 496 19.58 -0.50 -15.65
CA ILE A 496 19.38 0.93 -15.82
C ILE A 496 20.19 1.72 -14.78
N SER A 497 20.55 2.96 -15.12
CA SER A 497 21.12 3.89 -14.14
C SER A 497 20.01 4.51 -13.29
N PHE A 498 20.27 4.76 -12.01
CA PHE A 498 19.32 5.46 -11.14
C PHE A 498 18.96 6.84 -11.72
N GLY A 499 17.67 7.09 -11.87
CA GLY A 499 17.08 8.30 -12.47
C GLY A 499 16.67 8.12 -13.93
N SER A 500 17.07 7.01 -14.57
CA SER A 500 16.66 6.72 -15.95
C SER A 500 15.17 6.41 -16.01
N PRO A 501 14.45 6.88 -17.04
CA PRO A 501 13.04 6.55 -17.19
C PRO A 501 12.83 5.07 -17.51
N VAL A 502 11.66 4.57 -17.12
CA VAL A 502 11.11 3.28 -17.58
C VAL A 502 9.68 3.47 -18.09
N ASP A 503 9.26 2.66 -19.04
CA ASP A 503 7.86 2.50 -19.40
C ASP A 503 7.30 1.25 -18.72
N VAL A 504 6.00 1.25 -18.42
CA VAL A 504 5.30 0.09 -17.87
C VAL A 504 4.15 -0.31 -18.77
N CYS A 505 4.09 -1.58 -19.16
CA CYS A 505 2.99 -2.14 -19.96
C CYS A 505 2.18 -3.12 -19.13
N ILE A 506 0.89 -2.86 -19.00
CA ILE A 506 0.02 -3.54 -18.04
C ILE A 506 -1.21 -4.09 -18.75
N PRO A 507 -1.47 -5.41 -18.69
CA PRO A 507 -2.74 -5.95 -19.14
C PRO A 507 -3.84 -5.43 -18.21
N THR A 508 -4.72 -4.59 -18.75
CA THR A 508 -5.55 -3.71 -17.93
C THR A 508 -7.03 -4.09 -18.04
N GLY A 509 -7.60 -4.46 -16.89
CA GLY A 509 -9.04 -4.60 -16.69
C GLY A 509 -9.62 -3.40 -15.93
N ASN A 510 -9.85 -3.56 -14.63
CA ASN A 510 -10.46 -2.55 -13.74
C ASN A 510 -9.55 -1.34 -13.38
N PHE A 511 -8.51 -1.04 -14.16
CA PHE A 511 -7.57 0.08 -14.01
C PHE A 511 -6.72 0.14 -12.72
N GLY A 512 -6.92 -0.77 -11.76
CA GLY A 512 -6.25 -0.69 -10.45
C GLY A 512 -4.72 -0.84 -10.50
N ASN A 513 -4.21 -1.78 -11.29
CA ASN A 513 -2.76 -2.04 -11.41
C ASN A 513 -2.04 -0.86 -12.09
N ILE A 514 -2.56 -0.37 -13.22
CA ILE A 514 -1.99 0.78 -13.92
C ILE A 514 -2.10 2.07 -13.10
N LEU A 515 -3.20 2.26 -12.35
CA LEU A 515 -3.32 3.37 -11.41
C LEU A 515 -2.30 3.29 -10.26
N ALA A 516 -1.96 2.08 -9.79
CA ALA A 516 -0.90 1.94 -8.80
C ALA A 516 0.48 2.34 -9.35
N ALA A 517 0.74 2.14 -10.65
CA ALA A 517 1.93 2.68 -11.31
C ALA A 517 1.91 4.22 -11.36
N VAL A 518 0.73 4.83 -11.59
CA VAL A 518 0.57 6.30 -11.49
C VAL A 518 0.94 6.79 -10.10
N TYR A 519 0.45 6.13 -9.05
CA TYR A 519 0.83 6.48 -7.68
C TYR A 519 2.33 6.27 -7.41
N ALA A 520 2.96 5.22 -7.95
CA ALA A 520 4.41 5.05 -7.85
C ALA A 520 5.19 6.21 -8.52
N LYS A 521 4.73 6.67 -9.70
CA LYS A 521 5.27 7.88 -10.35
C LYS A 521 5.08 9.12 -9.49
N MET A 522 3.90 9.30 -8.91
CA MET A 522 3.61 10.41 -8.00
C MET A 522 4.51 10.40 -6.77
N MET A 523 4.91 9.24 -6.25
CA MET A 523 5.88 9.11 -5.14
C MET A 523 7.34 9.44 -5.56
N GLY A 524 7.63 9.50 -6.86
CA GLY A 524 8.93 9.90 -7.41
C GLY A 524 9.65 8.86 -8.27
N ILE A 525 9.05 7.71 -8.59
CA ILE A 525 9.64 6.75 -9.53
C ILE A 525 9.58 7.33 -10.95
N PRO A 526 10.68 7.32 -11.73
CA PRO A 526 10.72 7.92 -13.06
C PRO A 526 10.03 7.03 -14.11
N ILE A 527 8.70 6.96 -14.07
CA ILE A 527 7.91 6.28 -15.10
C ILE A 527 7.57 7.28 -16.22
N ARG A 528 7.98 6.98 -17.44
CA ARG A 528 7.76 7.82 -18.62
C ARG A 528 6.38 7.57 -19.22
N LYS A 529 6.07 6.35 -19.64
CA LYS A 529 4.74 5.98 -20.16
C LYS A 529 4.06 4.87 -19.37
N PHE A 530 2.75 5.01 -19.22
CA PHE A 530 1.82 3.95 -18.81
C PHE A 530 1.14 3.37 -20.05
N ILE A 531 1.48 2.13 -20.42
CA ILE A 531 0.95 1.47 -21.61
C ILE A 531 -0.20 0.54 -21.17
N CYS A 532 -1.43 0.92 -21.51
CA CYS A 532 -2.63 0.15 -21.26
C CYS A 532 -2.83 -0.89 -22.37
N ALA A 533 -2.69 -2.17 -22.02
CA ALA A 533 -2.92 -3.28 -22.94
C ALA A 533 -4.29 -3.91 -22.70
N SER A 534 -5.18 -3.80 -23.68
CA SER A 534 -6.49 -4.46 -23.67
C SER A 534 -6.49 -5.71 -24.56
N ASN A 535 -7.41 -6.64 -24.31
CA ASN A 535 -7.74 -7.69 -25.27
C ASN A 535 -8.84 -7.17 -26.23
N GLN A 536 -9.66 -8.05 -26.81
CA GLN A 536 -10.81 -7.65 -27.64
C GLN A 536 -11.78 -6.68 -26.94
N ASN A 537 -11.85 -6.69 -25.60
CA ASN A 537 -12.64 -5.75 -24.82
C ASN A 537 -11.88 -4.42 -24.64
N HIS A 538 -11.69 -3.67 -25.72
CA HIS A 538 -10.77 -2.53 -25.81
C HIS A 538 -11.40 -1.15 -25.54
N VAL A 539 -12.40 -1.07 -24.66
CA VAL A 539 -13.04 0.22 -24.29
C VAL A 539 -12.04 1.23 -23.73
N LEU A 540 -11.05 0.76 -22.96
CA LEU A 540 -10.00 1.62 -22.41
C LEU A 540 -9.04 2.12 -23.49
N THR A 541 -8.72 1.29 -24.49
CA THR A 541 -7.90 1.71 -25.63
C THR A 541 -8.58 2.84 -26.38
N ASP A 542 -9.87 2.69 -26.68
CA ASP A 542 -10.63 3.71 -27.40
C ASP A 542 -10.79 4.99 -26.57
N PHE A 543 -11.04 4.85 -25.27
CA PHE A 543 -11.10 5.98 -24.34
C PHE A 543 -9.77 6.75 -24.29
N ILE A 544 -8.63 6.06 -24.17
CA ILE A 544 -7.31 6.71 -24.11
C ILE A 544 -6.99 7.41 -25.44
N LYS A 545 -7.38 6.82 -26.58
CA LYS A 545 -7.15 7.40 -27.91
C LYS A 545 -8.07 8.60 -28.22
N THR A 546 -9.31 8.62 -27.71
CA THR A 546 -10.35 9.56 -28.17
C THR A 546 -10.97 10.44 -27.09
N GLY A 547 -10.86 10.06 -25.82
CA GLY A 547 -11.60 10.67 -24.70
C GLY A 547 -13.06 10.23 -24.58
N HIS A 548 -13.54 9.34 -25.46
CA HIS A 548 -14.91 8.85 -25.45
C HIS A 548 -14.97 7.47 -24.82
N TYR A 549 -15.69 7.35 -23.70
CA TYR A 549 -15.99 6.08 -23.06
C TYR A 549 -17.40 5.66 -23.50
N ASP A 550 -17.52 4.69 -24.41
CA ASP A 550 -18.79 4.32 -25.03
C ASP A 550 -19.09 2.82 -24.93
N LEU A 551 -20.24 2.47 -24.34
CA LEU A 551 -20.70 1.10 -24.14
C LEU A 551 -21.92 0.72 -24.99
N ARG A 552 -22.54 1.67 -25.72
CA ARG A 552 -23.86 1.48 -26.34
C ARG A 552 -23.92 0.29 -27.30
N GLU A 553 -22.87 0.11 -28.10
CA GLU A 553 -22.77 -0.96 -29.11
C GLU A 553 -21.81 -2.09 -28.70
N ARG A 554 -21.35 -2.11 -27.44
CA ARG A 554 -20.37 -3.10 -26.98
C ARG A 554 -21.05 -4.29 -26.32
N LYS A 555 -20.62 -5.48 -26.73
CA LYS A 555 -20.92 -6.74 -26.03
C LYS A 555 -19.64 -7.28 -25.42
N LEU A 556 -19.74 -7.83 -24.22
CA LEU A 556 -18.61 -8.46 -23.55
C LEU A 556 -18.19 -9.70 -24.35
N ALA A 557 -16.98 -9.68 -24.90
CA ALA A 557 -16.40 -10.83 -25.58
C ALA A 557 -15.67 -11.72 -24.57
N GLN A 558 -15.90 -13.03 -24.62
CA GLN A 558 -15.11 -14.00 -23.87
C GLN A 558 -13.78 -14.24 -24.59
N THR A 559 -12.68 -14.06 -23.88
CA THR A 559 -11.32 -14.23 -24.43
C THR A 559 -10.50 -15.24 -23.65
N PHE A 560 -9.29 -15.52 -24.12
CA PHE A 560 -8.29 -16.29 -23.39
C PHE A 560 -7.75 -15.58 -22.14
N SER A 561 -8.01 -14.28 -21.98
CA SER A 561 -7.57 -13.49 -20.84
C SER A 561 -8.78 -12.97 -20.03
N PRO A 562 -9.57 -13.86 -19.40
CA PRO A 562 -10.89 -13.52 -18.83
C PRO A 562 -10.83 -12.54 -17.66
N ALA A 563 -9.68 -12.37 -17.00
CA ALA A 563 -9.55 -11.41 -15.89
C ALA A 563 -9.54 -9.95 -16.35
N ILE A 564 -9.38 -9.70 -17.66
CA ILE A 564 -9.46 -8.37 -18.29
C ILE A 564 -10.62 -8.26 -19.30
N ASP A 565 -11.53 -9.24 -19.34
CA ASP A 565 -12.81 -9.14 -20.04
C ASP A 565 -13.73 -8.20 -19.26
N ILE A 566 -13.65 -6.90 -19.54
CA ILE A 566 -14.44 -5.87 -18.86
C ILE A 566 -14.99 -4.83 -19.81
N LEU A 567 -16.20 -4.34 -19.51
CA LEU A 567 -16.79 -3.16 -20.17
C LEU A 567 -16.71 -1.91 -19.28
N LYS A 568 -16.85 -2.05 -17.96
CA LYS A 568 -16.77 -0.91 -17.01
C LYS A 568 -15.51 -1.03 -16.17
N SER A 569 -14.60 -0.07 -16.30
CA SER A 569 -13.35 -0.05 -15.55
C SER A 569 -13.45 0.80 -14.27
N SER A 570 -13.52 0.14 -13.12
CA SER A 570 -13.87 0.82 -11.86
C SER A 570 -12.87 1.91 -11.44
N ASN A 571 -11.56 1.66 -11.52
CA ASN A 571 -10.55 2.62 -11.03
C ASN A 571 -10.22 3.75 -12.02
N LEU A 572 -10.82 3.76 -13.21
CA LEU A 572 -10.68 4.89 -14.12
C LEU A 572 -11.19 6.18 -13.47
N GLU A 573 -12.23 6.09 -12.64
CA GLU A 573 -12.78 7.22 -11.88
C GLU A 573 -11.72 7.95 -11.04
N ARG A 574 -10.90 7.19 -10.29
CA ARG A 574 -9.80 7.76 -9.47
C ARG A 574 -8.79 8.50 -10.33
N HIS A 575 -8.45 7.96 -11.50
CA HIS A 575 -7.51 8.60 -12.40
C HIS A 575 -8.08 9.90 -12.98
N LEU A 576 -9.33 9.87 -13.46
CA LEU A 576 -9.99 11.07 -13.98
C LEU A 576 -10.13 12.16 -12.91
N HIS A 577 -10.45 11.78 -11.67
CA HIS A 577 -10.47 12.70 -10.55
C HIS A 577 -9.09 13.35 -10.30
N LEU A 578 -7.99 12.58 -10.35
CA LEU A 578 -6.63 13.13 -10.22
C LEU A 578 -6.32 14.14 -11.34
N MET A 579 -6.64 13.81 -12.59
CA MET A 579 -6.37 14.66 -13.75
C MET A 579 -7.24 15.92 -13.82
N ALA A 580 -8.46 15.84 -13.30
CA ALA A 580 -9.43 16.92 -13.26
C ALA A 580 -9.30 17.77 -11.98
N ASN A 581 -8.12 17.80 -11.35
CA ASN A 581 -7.85 18.60 -10.15
C ASN A 581 -8.86 18.35 -9.01
N LYS A 582 -9.27 17.09 -8.82
CA LYS A 582 -10.20 16.67 -7.78
C LYS A 582 -11.62 17.24 -7.92
N ASP A 583 -12.09 17.45 -9.15
CA ASP A 583 -13.46 17.91 -9.44
C ASP A 583 -14.50 16.79 -9.27
N GLY A 584 -15.12 16.71 -8.09
CA GLY A 584 -16.17 15.75 -7.79
C GLY A 584 -17.51 16.01 -8.51
N GLN A 585 -17.78 17.25 -8.95
CA GLN A 585 -18.98 17.55 -9.76
C GLN A 585 -18.85 16.94 -11.16
N LEU A 586 -17.66 17.07 -11.76
CA LEU A 586 -17.34 16.42 -13.03
C LEU A 586 -17.47 14.90 -12.91
N MET A 587 -16.89 14.29 -11.87
CA MET A 587 -16.97 12.83 -11.69
C MET A 587 -18.42 12.36 -11.53
N THR A 588 -19.21 13.06 -10.71
CA THR A 588 -20.64 12.77 -10.56
C THR A 588 -21.36 12.80 -11.91
N ARG A 589 -21.15 13.86 -12.71
CA ARG A 589 -21.76 14.00 -14.04
C ARG A 589 -21.35 12.88 -14.99
N LEU A 590 -20.05 12.61 -15.15
CA LEU A 590 -19.56 11.61 -16.11
C LEU A 590 -20.05 10.20 -15.77
N PHE A 591 -20.04 9.83 -14.49
CA PHE A 591 -20.47 8.49 -14.08
C PHE A 591 -22.00 8.34 -14.04
N ASN A 592 -22.77 9.41 -13.81
CA ASN A 592 -24.21 9.38 -14.03
C ASN A 592 -24.53 9.21 -15.53
N GLN A 593 -23.84 9.91 -16.42
CA GLN A 593 -23.96 9.70 -17.88
C GLN A 593 -23.62 8.26 -18.28
N LEU A 594 -22.57 7.67 -17.69
CA LEU A 594 -22.23 6.27 -17.95
C LEU A 594 -23.33 5.29 -17.52
N GLU A 595 -23.99 5.54 -16.38
CA GLU A 595 -25.04 4.66 -15.88
C GLU A 595 -26.37 4.85 -16.63
N GLU A 596 -26.72 6.08 -17.01
CA GLU A 596 -28.01 6.41 -17.65
C GLU A 596 -27.97 6.31 -19.18
N GLN A 597 -26.85 6.72 -19.79
CA GLN A 597 -26.72 6.87 -21.24
C GLN A 597 -25.73 5.86 -21.83
N HIS A 598 -25.04 5.07 -20.99
CA HIS A 598 -24.02 4.11 -21.40
C HIS A 598 -22.79 4.73 -22.10
N HIS A 599 -22.60 6.04 -22.04
CA HIS A 599 -21.38 6.69 -22.52
C HIS A 599 -21.12 8.04 -21.86
N PHE A 600 -19.88 8.52 -21.93
CA PHE A 600 -19.51 9.92 -21.67
C PHE A 600 -18.28 10.31 -22.49
N GLN A 601 -18.07 11.62 -22.66
CA GLN A 601 -16.87 12.15 -23.30
C GLN A 601 -16.21 13.20 -22.40
N ILE A 602 -14.89 13.09 -22.25
CA ILE A 602 -14.10 14.10 -21.54
C ILE A 602 -13.65 15.22 -22.49
N GLU A 603 -13.40 16.40 -21.92
CA GLU A 603 -12.92 17.55 -22.69
C GLU A 603 -11.55 17.30 -23.31
N LYS A 604 -11.30 17.91 -24.47
CA LYS A 604 -10.05 17.75 -25.23
C LYS A 604 -8.80 18.01 -24.37
N ILE A 605 -8.84 19.00 -23.48
CA ILE A 605 -7.72 19.30 -22.57
C ILE A 605 -7.39 18.14 -21.63
N LEU A 606 -8.40 17.39 -21.17
CA LEU A 606 -8.21 16.20 -20.34
C LEU A 606 -7.70 15.03 -21.19
N VAL A 607 -8.12 14.92 -22.46
CA VAL A 607 -7.57 13.92 -23.40
C VAL A 607 -6.08 14.17 -23.65
N GLU A 608 -5.69 15.43 -23.90
CA GLU A 608 -4.29 15.81 -24.11
C GLU A 608 -3.44 15.50 -22.86
N LYS A 609 -3.94 15.83 -21.65
CA LYS A 609 -3.29 15.43 -20.39
C LYS A 609 -3.19 13.91 -20.23
N LEU A 610 -4.20 13.14 -20.67
CA LEU A 610 -4.18 11.68 -20.58
C LEU A 610 -3.05 11.12 -21.45
N GLN A 611 -2.96 11.60 -22.69
CA GLN A 611 -2.03 11.12 -23.71
C GLN A 611 -0.58 11.55 -23.48
N GLN A 612 -0.34 12.55 -22.63
CA GLN A 612 1.02 12.91 -22.18
C GLN A 612 1.71 11.73 -21.50
N ASP A 613 0.99 10.97 -20.68
CA ASP A 613 1.54 9.88 -19.88
C ASP A 613 1.06 8.50 -20.33
N PHE A 614 -0.12 8.40 -20.93
CA PHE A 614 -0.71 7.12 -21.34
C PHE A 614 -0.53 6.84 -22.83
N ALA A 615 -0.28 5.58 -23.13
CA ALA A 615 -0.46 4.98 -24.45
C ALA A 615 -1.37 3.76 -24.30
N ALA A 616 -2.06 3.36 -25.37
CA ALA A 616 -2.91 2.18 -25.31
C ALA A 616 -3.03 1.49 -26.66
N ASP A 617 -3.08 0.17 -26.62
CA ASP A 617 -3.47 -0.65 -27.75
C ASP A 617 -4.21 -1.91 -27.29
N TRP A 618 -4.60 -2.75 -28.25
CA TRP A 618 -5.27 -4.00 -27.94
C TRP A 618 -4.72 -5.18 -28.73
N CYS A 619 -4.91 -6.39 -28.19
CA CYS A 619 -4.43 -7.64 -28.77
C CYS A 619 -5.61 -8.53 -29.16
N SER A 620 -5.57 -9.10 -30.37
CA SER A 620 -6.51 -10.16 -30.79
C SER A 620 -6.11 -11.53 -30.23
N GLU A 621 -7.03 -12.51 -30.27
CA GLU A 621 -6.74 -13.86 -29.77
C GLU A 621 -5.65 -14.56 -30.59
N GLY A 622 -5.63 -14.35 -31.91
CA GLY A 622 -4.61 -14.91 -32.79
C GLY A 622 -3.22 -14.38 -32.44
N GLU A 623 -3.11 -13.08 -32.17
CA GLU A 623 -1.86 -12.45 -31.74
C GLU A 623 -1.43 -12.90 -30.34
N CYS A 624 -2.39 -13.08 -29.43
CA CYS A 624 -2.14 -13.62 -28.10
C CYS A 624 -1.50 -15.02 -28.17
N LEU A 625 -2.11 -15.94 -28.92
CA LEU A 625 -1.57 -17.29 -29.12
C LEU A 625 -0.20 -17.26 -29.82
N ALA A 626 -0.02 -16.41 -30.84
CA ALA A 626 1.24 -16.26 -31.54
C ALA A 626 2.36 -15.71 -30.63
N ALA A 627 2.04 -14.78 -29.73
CA ALA A 627 2.99 -14.22 -28.76
C ALA A 627 3.44 -15.26 -27.73
N ILE A 628 2.53 -16.09 -27.21
CA ILE A 628 2.88 -17.20 -26.31
C ILE A 628 3.82 -18.18 -27.04
N HIS A 629 3.44 -18.62 -28.24
CA HIS A 629 4.23 -19.57 -29.03
C HIS A 629 5.62 -19.03 -29.39
N SER A 630 5.71 -17.80 -29.90
CA SER A 630 6.98 -17.19 -30.30
C SER A 630 7.91 -16.91 -29.11
N THR A 631 7.36 -16.46 -27.98
CA THR A 631 8.16 -16.22 -26.76
C THR A 631 8.72 -17.53 -26.23
N TYR A 632 7.90 -18.57 -26.12
CA TYR A 632 8.37 -19.88 -25.68
C TYR A 632 9.47 -20.46 -26.58
N ASN A 633 9.30 -20.40 -27.90
CA ASN A 633 10.30 -20.91 -28.84
C ASN A 633 11.62 -20.11 -28.82
N THR A 634 11.57 -18.84 -28.42
CA THR A 634 12.77 -17.98 -28.43
C THR A 634 13.54 -18.05 -27.11
N SER A 635 12.86 -18.10 -25.97
CA SER A 635 13.48 -17.98 -24.65
C SER A 635 13.16 -19.11 -23.68
N GLY A 636 12.28 -20.05 -24.06
CA GLY A 636 11.71 -21.03 -23.13
C GLY A 636 10.69 -20.44 -22.15
N TYR A 637 10.43 -19.12 -22.22
CA TYR A 637 9.50 -18.45 -21.32
C TYR A 637 8.05 -18.60 -21.78
N ILE A 638 7.18 -19.14 -20.93
CA ILE A 638 5.74 -19.26 -21.21
C ILE A 638 5.01 -18.07 -20.59
N LEU A 639 4.40 -17.27 -21.45
CA LEU A 639 3.49 -16.20 -21.05
C LEU A 639 2.11 -16.79 -20.74
N ASP A 640 1.48 -16.34 -19.65
CA ASP A 640 0.03 -16.49 -19.53
C ASP A 640 -0.67 -15.56 -20.55
N PRO A 641 -1.94 -15.82 -20.93
CA PRO A 641 -2.63 -15.02 -21.95
C PRO A 641 -2.71 -13.52 -21.63
N HIS A 642 -2.83 -13.13 -20.36
CA HIS A 642 -2.85 -11.73 -19.96
C HIS A 642 -1.47 -11.08 -20.20
N THR A 643 -0.40 -11.76 -19.81
CA THR A 643 0.96 -11.28 -20.09
C THR A 643 1.23 -11.21 -21.60
N ALA A 644 0.71 -12.16 -22.39
CA ALA A 644 0.84 -12.16 -23.84
C ALA A 644 0.16 -10.95 -24.50
N VAL A 645 -1.04 -10.56 -24.03
CA VAL A 645 -1.70 -9.31 -24.44
C VAL A 645 -0.79 -8.09 -24.19
N ALA A 646 -0.21 -7.99 -23.00
CA ALA A 646 0.70 -6.89 -22.68
C ALA A 646 2.01 -6.93 -23.50
N LYS A 647 2.53 -8.12 -23.79
CA LYS A 647 3.71 -8.32 -24.64
C LYS A 647 3.45 -7.82 -26.06
N VAL A 648 2.32 -8.18 -26.66
CA VAL A 648 1.95 -7.74 -28.02
C VAL A 648 1.84 -6.22 -28.10
N VAL A 649 1.15 -5.61 -27.13
CA VAL A 649 1.01 -4.16 -27.09
C VAL A 649 2.36 -3.46 -26.83
N ALA A 650 3.19 -4.00 -25.94
CA ALA A 650 4.53 -3.50 -25.69
C ALA A 650 5.41 -3.58 -26.95
N ASP A 651 5.28 -4.65 -27.75
CA ASP A 651 6.03 -4.81 -28.99
C ASP A 651 5.68 -3.76 -30.05
N ARG A 652 4.41 -3.39 -30.16
CA ARG A 652 3.96 -2.35 -31.09
C ARG A 652 4.30 -0.93 -30.62
N MET A 653 4.28 -0.70 -29.31
CA MET A 653 4.40 0.63 -28.71
C MET A 653 5.83 1.00 -28.31
N GLN A 654 6.76 0.05 -28.21
CA GLN A 654 8.14 0.36 -27.86
C GLN A 654 8.84 1.16 -28.96
N ASP A 655 9.53 2.23 -28.56
CA ASP A 655 10.41 3.01 -29.43
C ASP A 655 11.90 2.61 -29.29
N LYS A 656 12.18 1.58 -28.46
CA LYS A 656 13.52 1.08 -28.06
C LYS A 656 14.38 2.09 -27.27
N THR A 657 13.92 3.31 -27.05
CA THR A 657 14.67 4.36 -26.32
C THR A 657 14.56 4.22 -24.81
N CYS A 658 13.53 3.51 -24.32
CA CYS A 658 13.23 3.32 -22.92
C CYS A 658 12.99 1.84 -22.62
N PRO A 659 13.55 1.30 -21.52
CA PRO A 659 13.20 -0.02 -21.02
C PRO A 659 11.70 -0.14 -20.72
N VAL A 660 11.09 -1.26 -21.12
CA VAL A 660 9.67 -1.54 -20.87
C VAL A 660 9.53 -2.68 -19.87
N ILE A 661 8.85 -2.41 -18.76
CA ILE A 661 8.47 -3.42 -17.77
C ILE A 661 7.05 -3.91 -18.11
N VAL A 662 6.93 -5.16 -18.52
CA VAL A 662 5.66 -5.83 -18.82
C VAL A 662 5.19 -6.56 -17.55
N SER A 663 4.02 -6.20 -17.04
CA SER A 663 3.42 -6.86 -15.87
C SER A 663 2.92 -8.25 -16.23
N SER A 664 3.48 -9.28 -15.59
CA SER A 664 2.99 -10.65 -15.70
C SER A 664 2.06 -10.99 -14.55
N THR A 665 0.75 -10.96 -14.85
CA THR A 665 -0.29 -10.88 -13.83
C THR A 665 -0.80 -12.22 -13.32
N ALA A 666 -0.47 -13.33 -13.98
CA ALA A 666 -0.87 -14.66 -13.57
C ALA A 666 0.16 -15.70 -14.03
N HIS A 667 0.19 -16.84 -13.35
CA HIS A 667 1.01 -17.97 -13.77
C HIS A 667 0.33 -18.71 -14.94
N TYR A 668 1.09 -19.13 -15.95
CA TYR A 668 0.55 -19.75 -17.17
C TYR A 668 -0.26 -21.04 -16.88
N SER A 669 0.10 -21.80 -15.84
CA SER A 669 -0.62 -23.02 -15.43
C SER A 669 -2.10 -22.79 -15.14
N LYS A 670 -2.51 -21.56 -14.80
CA LYS A 670 -3.92 -21.22 -14.58
C LYS A 670 -4.76 -21.26 -15.86
N PHE A 671 -4.11 -21.23 -17.01
CA PHE A 671 -4.74 -21.16 -18.34
C PHE A 671 -4.25 -22.29 -19.24
N ALA A 672 -4.02 -23.47 -18.65
CA ALA A 672 -3.40 -24.61 -19.32
C ALA A 672 -3.99 -24.95 -20.70
N PRO A 673 -5.34 -24.97 -20.91
CA PRO A 673 -5.91 -25.22 -22.24
C PRO A 673 -5.40 -24.25 -23.31
N THR A 674 -5.37 -22.94 -23.00
CA THR A 674 -4.86 -21.91 -23.91
C THR A 674 -3.38 -22.08 -24.18
N ILE A 675 -2.59 -22.38 -23.14
CA ILE A 675 -1.15 -22.60 -23.30
C ILE A 675 -0.89 -23.81 -24.20
N MET A 676 -1.61 -24.91 -23.99
CA MET A 676 -1.50 -26.10 -24.83
C MET A 676 -1.89 -25.81 -26.29
N GLN A 677 -2.95 -25.03 -26.50
CA GLN A 677 -3.34 -24.58 -27.84
C GLN A 677 -2.26 -23.73 -28.50
N ALA A 678 -1.70 -22.75 -27.79
CA ALA A 678 -0.62 -21.90 -28.30
C ALA A 678 0.63 -22.71 -28.65
N LEU A 679 0.98 -23.69 -27.82
CA LEU A 679 2.11 -24.59 -28.02
C LEU A 679 1.82 -25.75 -28.99
N LYS A 680 0.61 -25.80 -29.57
CA LYS A 680 0.16 -26.82 -30.53
C LYS A 680 0.23 -28.26 -29.98
N ILE A 681 -0.01 -28.41 -28.68
CA ILE A 681 -0.09 -29.70 -27.99
C ILE A 681 -1.48 -30.31 -28.26
N LYS A 682 -1.52 -31.51 -28.83
CA LYS A 682 -2.78 -32.12 -29.33
C LYS A 682 -3.68 -32.72 -28.24
N GLU A 683 -3.17 -32.97 -27.04
CA GLU A 683 -3.87 -33.66 -25.94
C GLU A 683 -4.71 -32.73 -25.06
N ILE A 684 -5.55 -31.87 -25.65
CA ILE A 684 -6.29 -30.83 -24.88
C ILE A 684 -7.43 -31.42 -24.03
N ASN A 685 -7.99 -32.58 -24.39
CA ASN A 685 -9.22 -33.15 -23.80
C ASN A 685 -9.02 -33.86 -22.43
N GLN A 686 -7.94 -33.60 -21.71
CA GLN A 686 -7.69 -34.20 -20.39
C GLN A 686 -8.16 -33.27 -19.25
N THR A 687 -8.25 -33.77 -18.01
CA THR A 687 -8.65 -32.96 -16.83
C THR A 687 -7.66 -31.82 -16.55
N SER A 688 -8.10 -30.77 -15.85
CA SER A 688 -7.23 -29.63 -15.49
C SER A 688 -5.91 -30.09 -14.83
N SER A 689 -5.96 -31.10 -13.97
CA SER A 689 -4.80 -31.67 -13.30
C SER A 689 -3.80 -32.29 -14.28
N SER A 690 -4.28 -33.11 -15.23
CA SER A 690 -3.43 -33.73 -16.25
C SER A 690 -2.83 -32.72 -17.23
N GLN A 691 -3.57 -31.66 -17.59
CA GLN A 691 -3.06 -30.57 -18.43
C GLN A 691 -1.89 -29.83 -17.76
N VAL A 692 -2.03 -29.47 -16.47
CA VAL A 692 -0.96 -28.81 -15.71
C VAL A 692 0.25 -29.74 -15.55
N TYR A 693 0.02 -31.04 -15.30
CA TYR A 693 1.11 -32.02 -15.20
C TYR A 693 1.83 -32.20 -16.55
N LEU A 694 1.10 -32.25 -17.66
CA LEU A 694 1.70 -32.30 -18.98
C LEU A 694 2.55 -31.05 -19.25
N LEU A 695 2.04 -29.85 -18.95
CA LEU A 695 2.83 -28.61 -19.06
C LEU A 695 4.05 -28.62 -18.14
N SER A 696 3.99 -29.29 -16.98
CA SER A 696 5.14 -29.45 -16.07
C SER A 696 6.26 -30.33 -16.63
N SER A 697 5.95 -31.19 -17.61
CA SER A 697 6.95 -31.99 -18.32
C SER A 697 7.77 -31.19 -19.34
N TYR A 698 7.32 -29.97 -19.69
CA TYR A 698 8.10 -29.04 -20.49
C TYR A 698 9.05 -28.27 -19.57
N ASN A 699 10.30 -28.05 -20.02
CA ASN A 699 11.28 -27.20 -19.32
C ASN A 699 10.91 -25.71 -19.44
N ALA A 700 9.73 -25.34 -18.96
CA ALA A 700 9.17 -24.01 -19.04
C ALA A 700 9.82 -23.06 -18.04
N LEU A 701 9.95 -21.79 -18.44
CA LEU A 701 10.26 -20.67 -17.55
C LEU A 701 9.01 -19.77 -17.43
N PRO A 702 8.57 -19.39 -16.23
CA PRO A 702 8.99 -19.92 -14.92
C PRO A 702 8.64 -21.41 -14.78
N PRO A 703 9.23 -22.13 -13.80
CA PRO A 703 8.80 -23.49 -13.49
C PRO A 703 7.35 -23.51 -12.95
N PRO A 704 6.66 -24.66 -13.01
CA PRO A 704 5.32 -24.81 -12.48
C PRO A 704 5.18 -24.34 -11.03
N HIS A 705 4.12 -23.57 -10.76
CA HIS A 705 3.86 -23.03 -9.43
C HIS A 705 3.43 -24.13 -8.44
N ALA A 706 4.20 -24.33 -7.36
CA ALA A 706 3.99 -25.41 -6.41
C ALA A 706 2.57 -25.43 -5.80
N ALA A 707 2.06 -24.28 -5.34
CA ALA A 707 0.69 -24.22 -4.79
C ALA A 707 -0.40 -24.55 -5.81
N LEU A 708 -0.16 -24.29 -7.10
CA LEU A 708 -1.10 -24.65 -8.17
C LEU A 708 -1.07 -26.15 -8.44
N LEU A 709 0.11 -26.77 -8.41
CA LEU A 709 0.25 -28.23 -8.50
C LEU A 709 -0.40 -28.93 -7.31
N GLU A 710 -0.23 -28.44 -6.09
CA GLU A 710 -0.89 -29.01 -4.92
C GLU A 710 -2.41 -28.95 -5.03
N ARG A 711 -2.96 -27.87 -5.58
CA ARG A 711 -4.40 -27.76 -5.86
C ARG A 711 -4.89 -28.86 -6.79
N THR A 712 -4.11 -29.26 -7.79
CA THR A 712 -4.48 -30.34 -8.72
C THR A 712 -4.55 -31.73 -8.07
N LYS A 713 -3.96 -31.92 -6.88
CA LYS A 713 -4.00 -33.18 -6.12
C LYS A 713 -5.26 -33.34 -5.26
N GLN A 714 -5.98 -32.25 -4.99
CA GLN A 714 -7.19 -32.28 -4.15
C GLN A 714 -8.41 -32.73 -4.96
N PRO A 715 -9.41 -33.38 -4.34
CA PRO A 715 -10.57 -33.92 -5.06
C PRO A 715 -11.31 -32.82 -5.85
N GLU A 716 -11.65 -33.12 -7.11
CA GLU A 716 -12.29 -32.18 -8.04
C GLU A 716 -13.73 -31.80 -7.62
N LYS A 717 -14.39 -32.64 -6.81
CA LYS A 717 -15.77 -32.42 -6.33
C LYS A 717 -15.78 -32.10 -4.83
N MET A 718 -15.46 -30.85 -4.50
CA MET A 718 -15.82 -30.27 -3.21
C MET A 718 -17.25 -29.76 -3.29
N GLU A 719 -18.05 -29.95 -2.24
CA GLU A 719 -19.40 -29.41 -2.18
C GLU A 719 -19.35 -27.87 -2.13
N TYR A 720 -20.18 -27.22 -2.95
CA TYR A 720 -20.37 -25.77 -2.94
C TYR A 720 -21.78 -25.44 -3.42
N GLN A 721 -22.22 -24.22 -3.13
CA GLN A 721 -23.59 -23.79 -3.43
C GLN A 721 -23.66 -23.13 -4.82
N VAL A 722 -24.73 -23.42 -5.55
CA VAL A 722 -25.06 -22.75 -6.81
C VAL A 722 -26.46 -22.17 -6.71
N CYS A 723 -26.61 -20.87 -6.98
CA CYS A 723 -27.87 -20.16 -6.87
C CYS A 723 -28.37 -19.60 -8.21
N ALA A 724 -29.67 -19.30 -8.27
CA ALA A 724 -30.30 -18.65 -9.41
C ALA A 724 -29.84 -17.19 -9.52
N ALA A 725 -29.92 -16.63 -10.74
CA ALA A 725 -29.57 -15.25 -11.03
C ALA A 725 -30.65 -14.26 -10.53
N ASP A 726 -30.81 -14.17 -9.21
CA ASP A 726 -31.78 -13.30 -8.56
C ASP A 726 -31.21 -12.65 -7.29
N VAL A 727 -31.34 -11.34 -7.17
CA VAL A 727 -30.77 -10.56 -6.06
C VAL A 727 -31.37 -10.97 -4.70
N SER A 728 -32.66 -11.31 -4.64
CA SER A 728 -33.31 -11.78 -3.41
C SER A 728 -32.77 -13.14 -2.96
N VAL A 729 -32.46 -14.03 -3.92
CA VAL A 729 -31.82 -15.32 -3.63
C VAL A 729 -30.41 -15.11 -3.08
N LEU A 730 -29.64 -14.18 -3.65
CA LEU A 730 -28.31 -13.83 -3.13
C LEU A 730 -28.39 -13.25 -1.71
N LYS A 731 -29.35 -12.36 -1.42
CA LYS A 731 -29.57 -11.83 -0.06
C LYS A 731 -29.87 -12.94 0.95
N SER A 732 -30.77 -13.86 0.61
CA SER A 732 -31.09 -14.99 1.47
C SER A 732 -29.88 -15.89 1.73
N HIS A 733 -29.00 -16.07 0.74
CA HIS A 733 -27.73 -16.77 0.96
C HIS A 733 -26.82 -16.00 1.93
N VAL A 734 -26.65 -14.69 1.74
CA VAL A 734 -25.83 -13.85 2.62
C VAL A 734 -26.34 -13.91 4.06
N GLU A 735 -27.65 -13.77 4.27
CA GLU A 735 -28.27 -13.85 5.60
C GLU A 735 -28.02 -15.21 6.27
N LYS A 736 -28.21 -16.32 5.54
CA LYS A 736 -27.91 -17.66 6.08
C LYS A 736 -26.44 -17.83 6.47
N LEU A 737 -25.52 -17.28 5.68
CA LEU A 737 -24.09 -17.32 5.99
C LEU A 737 -23.77 -16.48 7.24
N VAL A 738 -24.37 -15.29 7.36
CA VAL A 738 -24.24 -14.44 8.55
C VAL A 738 -24.76 -15.18 9.79
N GLN A 739 -25.94 -15.77 9.70
CA GLN A 739 -26.54 -16.54 10.79
C GLN A 739 -25.65 -17.72 11.20
N ASN A 740 -25.15 -18.51 10.26
CA ASN A 740 -24.35 -19.68 10.58
C ASN A 740 -22.96 -19.35 11.17
N GLN A 741 -22.41 -18.18 10.85
CA GLN A 741 -21.06 -17.80 11.26
C GLN A 741 -21.02 -17.04 12.58
N PHE A 742 -22.01 -16.18 12.82
CA PHE A 742 -21.97 -15.20 13.90
C PHE A 742 -23.00 -15.45 15.02
N MET A 743 -23.90 -16.42 14.85
CA MET A 743 -24.87 -16.88 15.85
C MET A 743 -24.61 -18.34 16.19
#